data_AF-U4LJC3-F1
#
_entry.id   AF-U4LJC3-F1
#
_cell.length_a   1.000
_cell.length_b   1.000
_cell.length_c   1.000
_cell.angle_alpha   90.00
_cell.angle_beta   90.00
_cell.angle_gamma   90.00
#
_symmetry.space_group_name_H-M   'P 1'
#
loop_
_entity.id
_entity.type
_entity.pdbx_description
1 polymer ?
#
loop_
_entity_poly.entity_id
_entity_poly.type
_entity_poly.pdbx_seq_one_letter_code
_entity_poly.pdbx_strand_id
1 'polypeptide(L)'
;MSTVSRICLQCRIGLLNNQRLPSTFLLRSSEPGKKTAWNSTRLQSAERIRSFSTKDTRHTPEDGTKPGETHRRPAITFDPLADPVLIKLTGKAAPLNEPARRRAIPAIGPGVTTADLDNFLEKAINSKTRPSFQTDQQKIESIEEKYDELLPSKEKWGAPQVLLPENKPPLSSAEFEAKFKYPNATHVIDQIDSRLSGKDVVVHGFVSTVRKINKNMCILKLYDFRTGPDVLVQAVSTLTPESTEAEKAAHKALFKLPPFVPVAVSGMVAYTTAPLPPPEGSEQEVIDRWGREMPAHRPEIVLKKLIQLNSVDPTLIYTPETVFPPEKRHLQLRTDAKLAAALRLRALVASVARHCLQKMGFLEVETPLLFKSTPEGAREFLVPSRNKGHAYALPQSPQQYKQILMASGVARYFQFAKCFRDEDLRADRQPEFTQLDMEVSFARKEDMMKLIQKLMEVVFFRTMNITLPFGFKRMTYTEAMMSYGTDKPDMRHGYLKIHKVILPNKSETLEAFHIRAGTATLTAMTAIHTQFLTTYKSKYSFRSYIAGESSALGIPDVGLTASDIEAINDRLEISEGDIVILKRRLKPFSGGSTTMGKLRQGLINIAVEHDVISMPEKALEFLWVYDFPLFSPVTSDEPGQGGLAGLASTHHPFTAPHEEDYDLLATDPLKVRAEHYDLVLNGVELGGGSRRIHDAKLQRYILEEVIRVPKERMGQFEHLIKVLDSGCPPHAGIALGFDRLIAMMSDTESIREVIAFPKNSNGVDPLVDSPGKVGEEELAVYGLQLQQQKKERKKKEEKFEYES
;
A
#
# COMPACT_ATOMS: atom_id res chain seq x y z
N MET A 1 -57.23 13.91 3.86
CA MET A 1 -58.55 13.92 3.17
C MET A 1 -58.30 14.00 1.67
N SER A 2 -58.95 13.15 0.86
CA SER A 2 -59.30 13.29 -0.60
C SER A 2 -58.29 13.85 -1.64
N THR A 3 -58.22 13.46 -2.91
CA THR A 3 -58.82 12.36 -3.70
C THR A 3 -58.18 12.34 -5.12
N VAL A 4 -57.70 11.16 -5.58
CA VAL A 4 -57.65 10.63 -6.98
C VAL A 4 -57.29 11.53 -8.19
N SER A 5 -56.21 11.14 -8.93
CA SER A 5 -56.21 10.83 -10.39
C SER A 5 -54.79 10.65 -10.96
N ARG A 6 -54.53 9.99 -12.09
CA ARG A 6 -55.06 8.71 -12.64
C ARG A 6 -54.11 8.27 -13.77
N ILE A 7 -53.93 6.96 -13.96
CA ILE A 7 -53.14 6.36 -15.05
C ILE A 7 -53.90 6.49 -16.38
N CYS A 8 -53.20 6.68 -17.50
CA CYS A 8 -53.56 5.96 -18.73
C CYS A 8 -52.35 5.68 -19.64
N LEU A 9 -52.34 4.46 -20.17
CA LEU A 9 -51.33 3.85 -21.03
C LEU A 9 -52.05 3.41 -22.31
N GLN A 10 -51.45 3.47 -23.49
CA GLN A 10 -51.96 2.63 -24.58
C GLN A 10 -50.90 2.17 -25.59
N CYS A 11 -50.96 0.87 -25.91
CA CYS A 11 -50.02 0.13 -26.72
C CYS A 11 -50.66 -0.35 -28.04
N ARG A 12 -49.83 -0.74 -29.02
CA ARG A 12 -50.01 -1.86 -29.99
C ARG A 12 -48.61 -2.20 -30.51
N ILE A 13 -48.02 -3.40 -30.42
CA ILE A 13 -48.44 -4.82 -30.56
C ILE A 13 -48.51 -5.31 -32.03
N GLY A 14 -47.73 -6.37 -32.31
CA GLY A 14 -47.66 -7.13 -33.57
C GLY A 14 -46.25 -7.73 -33.82
N LEU A 15 -45.75 -8.67 -33.00
CA LEU A 15 -45.93 -10.14 -33.04
C LEU A 15 -45.32 -10.90 -34.24
N LEU A 16 -44.22 -11.62 -33.96
CA LEU A 16 -43.80 -12.97 -34.40
C LEU A 16 -43.83 -13.37 -35.90
N ASN A 17 -42.68 -13.82 -36.43
CA ASN A 17 -42.40 -15.27 -36.51
C ASN A 17 -40.94 -15.68 -36.79
N ASN A 18 -40.63 -16.96 -36.53
CA ASN A 18 -39.32 -17.62 -36.67
C ASN A 18 -38.79 -17.74 -38.12
N GLN A 19 -37.46 -17.84 -38.30
CA GLN A 19 -36.83 -19.04 -38.90
C GLN A 19 -35.29 -19.14 -38.72
N ARG A 20 -34.73 -20.28 -39.13
CA ARG A 20 -33.48 -20.94 -38.71
C ARG A 20 -32.16 -20.37 -39.33
N LEU A 21 -31.05 -20.76 -38.68
CA LEU A 21 -29.65 -20.92 -39.16
C LEU A 21 -29.53 -21.53 -40.60
N PRO A 22 -28.37 -21.48 -41.33
CA PRO A 22 -27.00 -21.52 -40.78
C PRO A 22 -25.82 -20.82 -41.54
N SER A 23 -24.65 -20.82 -40.87
CA SER A 23 -23.24 -20.97 -41.31
C SER A 23 -22.67 -20.51 -42.68
N THR A 24 -21.35 -20.22 -42.62
CA THR A 24 -20.30 -20.27 -43.68
C THR A 24 -20.31 -19.25 -44.82
N PHE A 25 -19.22 -18.48 -44.93
CA PHE A 25 -18.57 -18.23 -46.23
C PHE A 25 -17.04 -18.12 -46.08
N LEU A 26 -16.33 -18.99 -46.79
CA LEU A 26 -14.91 -18.85 -47.14
C LEU A 26 -14.76 -17.82 -48.26
N LEU A 27 -13.62 -17.13 -48.34
CA LEU A 27 -13.07 -16.74 -49.64
C LEU A 27 -11.54 -16.88 -49.67
N ARG A 28 -11.04 -17.27 -50.84
CA ARG A 28 -9.69 -17.78 -51.10
C ARG A 28 -8.91 -16.81 -52.00
N SER A 29 -7.61 -16.67 -51.73
CA SER A 29 -6.49 -16.49 -52.68
C SER A 29 -6.69 -15.81 -54.05
N SER A 30 -5.85 -14.79 -54.33
CA SER A 30 -5.38 -14.47 -55.69
C SER A 30 -3.97 -13.85 -55.70
N GLU A 31 -2.96 -14.74 -55.79
CA GLU A 31 -1.80 -14.82 -56.73
C GLU A 31 -1.14 -13.55 -57.39
N PRO A 32 0.03 -13.64 -58.10
CA PRO A 32 1.27 -13.14 -57.50
C PRO A 32 2.15 -12.18 -58.35
N GLY A 33 3.09 -11.52 -57.67
CA GLY A 33 4.47 -11.37 -58.14
C GLY A 33 4.88 -10.07 -58.89
N LYS A 34 6.00 -9.47 -58.43
CA LYS A 34 7.11 -9.01 -59.30
C LYS A 34 8.40 -8.75 -58.49
N LYS A 35 9.53 -8.87 -59.18
CA LYS A 35 10.91 -8.83 -58.64
C LYS A 35 11.49 -7.43 -58.62
N THR A 36 12.39 -7.16 -57.67
CA THR A 36 13.69 -6.51 -57.93
C THR A 36 14.72 -7.06 -56.94
N ALA A 37 16.01 -7.02 -57.32
CA ALA A 37 17.12 -7.65 -56.61
C ALA A 37 18.28 -6.65 -56.41
N TRP A 38 19.46 -7.17 -56.03
CA TRP A 38 20.71 -6.46 -55.69
C TRP A 38 20.70 -5.93 -54.23
N ASN A 39 21.74 -6.13 -53.41
CA ASN A 39 23.09 -6.60 -53.71
C ASN A 39 23.68 -7.50 -52.59
N SER A 40 24.59 -8.40 -52.95
CA SER A 40 25.36 -9.21 -52.01
C SER A 40 26.86 -9.12 -52.33
N THR A 41 27.69 -9.04 -51.29
CA THR A 41 29.15 -9.21 -51.43
C THR A 41 29.69 -10.04 -50.26
N ARG A 42 30.70 -10.86 -50.55
CA ARG A 42 31.11 -12.05 -49.80
C ARG A 42 32.61 -11.99 -49.56
N LEU A 43 33.09 -12.36 -48.37
CA LEU A 43 34.48 -12.72 -48.00
C LEU A 43 34.37 -13.35 -46.60
N GLN A 44 34.50 -14.66 -46.35
CA GLN A 44 35.66 -15.56 -46.50
C GLN A 44 36.96 -15.10 -45.82
N SER A 45 37.29 -15.71 -44.69
CA SER A 45 38.45 -16.60 -44.55
C SER A 45 38.50 -17.22 -43.14
N ALA A 46 39.21 -18.33 -42.98
CA ALA A 46 39.28 -19.13 -41.74
C ALA A 46 40.71 -19.64 -41.49
N GLU A 47 40.90 -20.24 -40.31
CA GLU A 47 41.98 -21.16 -39.91
C GLU A 47 43.44 -20.68 -39.79
N ARG A 48 43.96 -20.81 -38.57
CA ARG A 48 45.25 -21.45 -38.22
C ARG A 48 45.16 -21.99 -36.79
N ILE A 49 45.84 -23.03 -36.33
CA ILE A 49 46.23 -24.34 -36.87
C ILE A 49 46.97 -25.05 -35.69
N ARG A 50 46.59 -26.30 -35.44
CA ARG A 50 47.34 -27.40 -34.78
C ARG A 50 47.69 -27.38 -33.29
N SER A 51 47.68 -28.62 -32.81
CA SER A 51 47.99 -29.15 -31.50
C SER A 51 49.35 -29.87 -31.49
N PHE A 52 49.85 -30.11 -30.27
CA PHE A 52 50.69 -31.23 -29.88
C PHE A 52 50.13 -31.72 -28.52
N SER A 53 50.31 -32.93 -27.99
CA SER A 53 50.62 -34.27 -28.50
C SER A 53 50.89 -35.11 -27.23
N THR A 54 49.93 -35.92 -26.82
CA THR A 54 50.08 -37.22 -26.12
C THR A 54 51.32 -37.55 -25.25
N LYS A 55 51.07 -37.94 -23.99
CA LYS A 55 51.35 -39.26 -23.38
C LYS A 55 50.78 -39.24 -21.94
N ASP A 56 49.82 -40.06 -21.51
CA ASP A 56 49.68 -41.53 -21.53
C ASP A 56 50.51 -42.23 -20.43
N THR A 57 49.84 -42.69 -19.36
CA THR A 57 49.90 -44.08 -18.84
C THR A 57 48.93 -44.28 -17.66
N ARG A 58 48.45 -45.52 -17.50
CA ARG A 58 47.56 -45.98 -16.41
C ARG A 58 48.34 -46.90 -15.47
N HIS A 59 47.99 -46.99 -14.19
CA HIS A 59 47.86 -48.27 -13.47
C HIS A 59 47.19 -48.13 -12.08
N THR A 60 46.71 -49.28 -11.59
CA THR A 60 45.93 -49.62 -10.38
C THR A 60 46.32 -51.07 -10.00
N PRO A 61 45.93 -51.70 -8.86
CA PRO A 61 45.41 -51.23 -7.55
C PRO A 61 46.13 -51.92 -6.33
N GLU A 62 45.45 -52.00 -5.16
CA GLU A 62 45.66 -52.95 -4.02
C GLU A 62 46.91 -52.77 -3.12
N ASP A 63 46.93 -53.11 -1.81
CA ASP A 63 45.95 -53.14 -0.68
C ASP A 63 46.78 -53.31 0.64
N GLY A 64 46.33 -53.24 1.92
CA GLY A 64 45.06 -52.86 2.57
C GLY A 64 44.91 -53.53 3.96
N THR A 65 44.58 -52.78 5.02
CA THR A 65 44.30 -53.32 6.39
C THR A 65 43.20 -52.56 7.14
N LYS A 66 42.32 -53.30 7.82
CA LYS A 66 41.16 -52.86 8.66
C LYS A 66 41.50 -53.01 10.17
N PRO A 67 40.59 -52.85 11.19
CA PRO A 67 39.17 -52.41 11.19
C PRO A 67 38.79 -51.35 12.25
N GLY A 68 37.52 -50.91 12.25
CA GLY A 68 36.90 -50.16 13.37
C GLY A 68 35.53 -49.58 13.02
N GLU A 69 34.45 -50.09 13.62
CA GLU A 69 33.07 -49.73 13.23
C GLU A 69 32.47 -48.49 13.91
N THR A 70 31.51 -47.93 13.18
CA THR A 70 30.57 -46.85 13.46
C THR A 70 30.15 -46.55 14.91
N HIS A 71 30.02 -45.26 15.24
CA HIS A 71 28.92 -44.78 16.09
C HIS A 71 28.35 -43.44 15.61
N ARG A 72 27.02 -43.34 15.57
CA ARG A 72 26.24 -42.13 15.28
C ARG A 72 26.47 -41.05 16.34
N ARG A 73 26.40 -39.77 15.97
CA ARG A 73 26.10 -38.65 16.89
C ARG A 73 25.05 -37.70 16.28
N PRO A 74 24.28 -36.97 17.12
CA PRO A 74 22.88 -36.66 16.81
C PRO A 74 22.65 -35.24 16.27
N ALA A 75 21.42 -35.00 15.83
CA ALA A 75 20.91 -33.68 15.46
C ALA A 75 20.95 -32.70 16.65
N ILE A 76 21.25 -31.43 16.35
CA ILE A 76 21.14 -30.32 17.31
C ILE A 76 19.84 -29.56 16.99
N THR A 77 18.84 -29.76 17.84
CA THR A 77 17.64 -28.91 17.90
C THR A 77 17.97 -27.61 18.62
N PHE A 78 17.69 -26.46 18.01
CA PHE A 78 17.73 -25.16 18.70
C PHE A 78 16.33 -24.80 19.22
N ASP A 79 16.21 -24.72 20.55
CA ASP A 79 15.04 -24.21 21.27
C ASP A 79 15.43 -22.90 21.98
N PRO A 80 14.82 -21.75 21.64
CA PRO A 80 15.14 -20.46 22.25
C PRO A 80 14.04 -19.95 23.19
N LEU A 81 13.78 -20.64 24.30
CA LEU A 81 12.97 -20.14 25.42
C LEU A 81 13.59 -20.49 26.79
N ALA A 82 14.51 -19.64 27.27
CA ALA A 82 14.87 -19.54 28.69
C ALA A 82 15.43 -18.13 29.01
N ASP A 83 15.13 -17.65 30.22
CA ASP A 83 15.22 -16.24 30.65
C ASP A 83 16.59 -15.86 31.31
N PRO A 84 16.84 -14.60 31.71
CA PRO A 84 18.20 -14.05 31.84
C PRO A 84 18.88 -14.29 33.20
N VAL A 85 20.22 -14.34 33.19
CA VAL A 85 21.04 -14.26 34.42
C VAL A 85 22.13 -13.21 34.29
N LEU A 86 22.25 -12.40 35.34
CA LEU A 86 23.12 -11.24 35.45
C LEU A 86 24.35 -11.61 36.30
N ILE A 87 25.56 -11.69 35.70
CA ILE A 87 26.82 -11.89 36.45
C ILE A 87 27.90 -10.91 35.99
N LYS A 88 28.67 -10.44 36.97
CA LYS A 88 29.70 -9.40 36.89
C LYS A 88 31.11 -10.01 36.95
N LEU A 89 32.06 -9.28 36.36
CA LEU A 89 33.47 -9.11 36.78
C LEU A 89 34.58 -10.11 36.41
N THR A 90 35.72 -9.47 36.09
CA THR A 90 37.15 -9.85 36.26
C THR A 90 37.90 -10.69 35.22
N GLY A 91 39.01 -10.11 34.72
CA GLY A 91 40.32 -10.69 35.06
C GLY A 91 41.35 -10.99 33.95
N LYS A 92 42.29 -10.05 33.75
CA LYS A 92 43.68 -10.24 33.25
C LYS A 92 43.91 -10.61 31.77
N ALA A 93 45.03 -10.08 31.25
CA ALA A 93 45.58 -10.29 29.91
C ALA A 93 47.07 -10.66 30.01
N ALA A 94 47.66 -11.26 28.96
CA ALA A 94 49.03 -11.09 28.42
C ALA A 94 49.25 -12.11 27.24
N PRO A 95 50.33 -12.06 26.41
CA PRO A 95 50.16 -11.81 24.97
C PRO A 95 50.88 -12.84 24.07
N LEU A 96 50.90 -12.63 22.73
CA LEU A 96 52.11 -12.77 21.86
C LEU A 96 51.83 -12.49 20.35
N ASN A 97 52.62 -11.56 19.81
CA ASN A 97 53.19 -11.41 18.45
C ASN A 97 52.36 -11.40 17.14
N GLU A 98 52.51 -10.27 16.45
CA GLU A 98 52.21 -9.92 15.04
C GLU A 98 53.41 -10.27 14.09
N PRO A 99 53.44 -9.92 12.77
CA PRO A 99 52.39 -9.37 11.88
C PRO A 99 52.29 -9.98 10.45
N ALA A 100 51.14 -9.82 9.78
CA ALA A 100 51.06 -9.81 8.31
C ALA A 100 49.91 -8.93 7.77
N ARG A 101 50.29 -7.80 7.18
CA ARG A 101 49.47 -6.69 6.64
C ARG A 101 48.20 -7.07 5.85
N ARG A 102 47.04 -6.53 6.24
CA ARG A 102 45.98 -6.01 5.33
C ARG A 102 45.42 -4.70 5.90
N ARG A 103 45.16 -3.70 5.04
CA ARG A 103 44.50 -2.45 5.45
C ARG A 103 43.03 -2.72 5.75
N ALA A 104 42.61 -2.56 7.00
CA ALA A 104 41.21 -2.62 7.40
C ALA A 104 40.62 -1.21 7.54
N ILE A 105 39.37 -1.06 7.12
CA ILE A 105 38.52 0.10 7.43
C ILE A 105 37.99 -0.13 8.87
N PRO A 106 38.02 0.86 9.78
CA PRO A 106 37.67 0.62 11.17
C PRO A 106 36.17 0.36 11.34
N ALA A 107 35.83 -0.81 11.88
CA ALA A 107 34.48 -1.11 12.36
C ALA A 107 34.26 -0.41 13.71
N ILE A 108 33.11 0.25 13.87
CA ILE A 108 32.69 0.85 15.14
C ILE A 108 32.06 -0.25 15.99
N GLY A 109 32.70 -0.61 17.11
CA GLY A 109 32.21 -1.63 18.03
C GLY A 109 31.05 -1.15 18.92
N PRO A 110 30.29 -2.08 19.52
CA PRO A 110 29.19 -1.73 20.42
C PRO A 110 29.76 -1.19 21.75
N GLY A 111 29.47 0.08 22.06
CA GLY A 111 29.92 0.71 23.31
C GLY A 111 30.15 2.22 23.27
N VAL A 112 30.01 2.89 22.11
CA VAL A 112 30.15 4.35 22.00
C VAL A 112 29.01 5.05 22.73
N THR A 113 29.33 5.80 23.79
CA THR A 113 28.37 6.71 24.44
C THR A 113 28.28 8.04 23.68
N THR A 114 27.24 8.85 23.93
CA THR A 114 27.16 10.20 23.34
C THR A 114 28.36 11.07 23.71
N ALA A 115 28.87 10.94 24.95
CA ALA A 115 30.07 11.63 25.39
C ALA A 115 31.34 11.20 24.63
N ASP A 116 31.45 9.94 24.20
CA ASP A 116 32.56 9.48 23.34
C ASP A 116 32.46 10.06 21.94
N LEU A 117 31.25 10.25 21.42
CA LEU A 117 31.00 10.89 20.12
C LEU A 117 31.32 12.39 20.19
N ASP A 118 30.89 13.08 21.25
CA ASP A 118 31.18 14.50 21.49
C ASP A 118 32.69 14.74 21.68
N ASN A 119 33.38 13.88 22.42
CA ASN A 119 34.84 13.96 22.63
C ASN A 119 35.63 13.59 21.34
N PHE A 120 35.09 12.69 20.50
CA PHE A 120 35.63 12.44 19.16
C PHE A 120 35.44 13.65 18.24
N LEU A 121 34.27 14.31 18.29
CA LEU A 121 33.99 15.54 17.54
C LEU A 121 34.86 16.71 18.03
N GLU A 122 35.02 16.93 19.34
CA GLU A 122 35.95 17.92 19.89
C GLU A 122 37.40 17.64 19.47
N LYS A 123 37.85 16.38 19.47
CA LYS A 123 39.20 16.02 18.98
C LYS A 123 39.34 16.19 17.47
N ALA A 124 38.30 15.93 16.68
CA ALA A 124 38.31 16.21 15.25
C ALA A 124 38.40 17.73 14.98
N ILE A 125 37.64 18.54 15.74
CA ILE A 125 37.64 20.01 15.69
C ILE A 125 38.99 20.59 16.14
N ASN A 126 39.59 20.04 17.20
CA ASN A 126 40.86 20.53 17.78
C ASN A 126 42.13 19.89 17.17
N SER A 127 42.00 18.96 16.22
CA SER A 127 43.16 18.36 15.54
C SER A 127 43.87 19.41 14.67
N LYS A 128 45.16 19.68 14.97
CA LYS A 128 46.02 20.66 14.27
C LYS A 128 46.46 20.22 12.86
N THR A 129 45.61 19.48 12.16
CA THR A 129 45.79 19.06 10.76
C THR A 129 44.60 19.50 9.90
N ARG A 130 44.12 20.73 10.10
CA ARG A 130 43.51 21.49 9.01
C ARG A 130 44.65 22.06 8.14
N PRO A 131 44.61 21.92 6.80
CA PRO A 131 45.46 22.75 5.95
C PRO A 131 45.10 24.21 6.23
N SER A 132 46.12 25.06 6.42
CA SER A 132 45.94 26.45 6.74
C SER A 132 45.36 27.20 5.54
N PHE A 133 44.04 27.37 5.50
CA PHE A 133 43.41 28.47 4.80
C PHE A 133 43.73 29.77 5.56
N GLN A 134 44.97 30.23 5.44
CA GLN A 134 45.22 31.66 5.45
C GLN A 134 44.43 32.25 4.27
N THR A 135 43.93 33.46 4.46
CA THR A 135 43.17 34.20 3.47
C THR A 135 44.08 34.60 2.31
N ASP A 136 44.28 33.67 1.37
CA ASP A 136 44.89 33.92 0.06
C ASP A 136 43.90 34.72 -0.81
N GLN A 137 43.57 35.94 -0.37
CA GLN A 137 42.78 36.89 -1.15
C GLN A 137 43.44 37.10 -2.53
N GLN A 138 44.77 37.15 -2.55
CA GLN A 138 45.59 37.18 -3.77
C GLN A 138 45.50 35.92 -4.65
N LYS A 139 45.16 34.73 -4.13
CA LYS A 139 44.87 33.56 -5.01
C LYS A 139 43.45 33.56 -5.51
N ILE A 140 42.49 34.09 -4.75
CA ILE A 140 41.12 34.29 -5.25
C ILE A 140 41.16 35.33 -6.37
N GLU A 141 41.76 36.48 -6.14
CA GLU A 141 41.99 37.53 -7.15
C GLU A 141 42.75 36.97 -8.37
N SER A 142 43.86 36.24 -8.17
CA SER A 142 44.61 35.61 -9.28
C SER A 142 43.84 34.51 -10.02
N ILE A 143 42.88 33.85 -9.38
CA ILE A 143 41.98 32.89 -10.04
C ILE A 143 40.89 33.63 -10.81
N GLU A 144 40.31 34.70 -10.26
CA GLU A 144 39.29 35.53 -10.90
C GLU A 144 39.87 36.25 -12.13
N GLU A 145 41.06 36.85 -12.06
CA GLU A 145 41.77 37.44 -13.22
C GLU A 145 42.00 36.40 -14.32
N LYS A 146 42.46 35.18 -13.98
CA LYS A 146 42.65 34.10 -14.96
C LYS A 146 41.34 33.53 -15.48
N TYR A 147 40.26 33.62 -14.72
CA TYR A 147 38.92 33.20 -15.14
C TYR A 147 38.37 34.19 -16.19
N ASP A 148 38.60 35.49 -15.99
CA ASP A 148 38.26 36.53 -16.98
C ASP A 148 39.14 36.47 -18.24
N GLU A 149 40.43 36.09 -18.15
CA GLU A 149 41.27 35.80 -19.33
C GLU A 149 40.85 34.54 -20.11
N LEU A 150 40.28 33.54 -19.43
CA LEU A 150 39.80 32.29 -20.03
C LEU A 150 38.38 32.38 -20.61
N LEU A 151 37.63 33.43 -20.27
CA LEU A 151 36.35 33.70 -20.91
C LEU A 151 36.59 34.15 -22.37
N PRO A 152 35.99 33.49 -23.37
CA PRO A 152 35.96 34.01 -24.73
C PRO A 152 35.41 35.44 -24.70
N SER A 153 35.95 36.34 -25.53
CA SER A 153 35.50 37.74 -25.56
C SER A 153 33.98 37.82 -25.56
N LYS A 154 33.41 38.67 -24.67
CA LYS A 154 31.96 38.78 -24.38
C LYS A 154 31.08 39.08 -25.61
N GLU A 155 31.69 39.29 -26.77
CA GLU A 155 31.07 39.50 -28.08
C GLU A 155 30.70 38.19 -28.81
N LYS A 156 31.33 37.05 -28.51
CA LYS A 156 31.06 35.77 -29.23
C LYS A 156 29.87 34.97 -28.69
N TRP A 157 29.47 35.22 -27.45
CA TRP A 157 28.24 34.68 -26.88
C TRP A 157 27.40 35.87 -26.47
N GLY A 158 26.43 36.24 -27.30
CA GLY A 158 25.49 37.31 -26.97
C GLY A 158 24.90 37.02 -25.60
N ALA A 159 25.12 37.94 -24.65
CA ALA A 159 24.68 37.74 -23.27
C ALA A 159 23.20 37.36 -23.27
N PRO A 160 22.79 36.28 -22.58
CA PRO A 160 21.39 35.87 -22.57
C PRO A 160 20.57 37.06 -22.10
N GLN A 161 19.61 37.51 -22.91
CA GLN A 161 18.72 38.60 -22.56
C GLN A 161 17.85 38.16 -21.38
N VAL A 162 18.34 38.40 -20.17
CA VAL A 162 17.56 38.31 -18.94
C VAL A 162 16.55 39.45 -19.02
N LEU A 163 15.33 39.11 -19.44
CA LEU A 163 14.18 39.98 -19.30
C LEU A 163 13.94 40.21 -17.82
N LEU A 164 14.48 41.32 -17.31
CA LEU A 164 14.19 41.77 -15.96
C LEU A 164 12.69 42.07 -15.87
N PRO A 165 11.99 41.66 -14.80
CA PRO A 165 10.58 41.98 -14.64
C PRO A 165 10.41 43.50 -14.60
N GLU A 166 9.55 44.03 -15.48
CA GLU A 166 9.25 45.47 -15.56
C GLU A 166 8.61 46.02 -14.27
N ASN A 167 7.99 45.13 -13.49
CA ASN A 167 7.31 45.44 -12.24
C ASN A 167 8.27 45.41 -11.05
N LYS A 168 8.14 46.38 -10.16
CA LYS A 168 8.79 46.37 -8.83
C LYS A 168 8.37 45.12 -8.04
N PRO A 169 9.21 44.64 -7.10
CA PRO A 169 8.84 43.56 -6.18
C PRO A 169 7.50 43.86 -5.46
N PRO A 170 6.65 42.84 -5.23
CA PRO A 170 5.31 43.02 -4.66
C PRO A 170 5.29 43.35 -3.16
N LEU A 171 6.46 43.43 -2.52
CA LEU A 171 6.63 43.82 -1.12
C LEU A 171 7.68 44.94 -1.04
N SER A 172 7.42 45.97 -0.24
CA SER A 172 8.46 46.91 0.17
C SER A 172 9.51 46.22 1.05
N SER A 173 10.72 46.81 1.15
CA SER A 173 11.78 46.27 2.00
C SER A 173 11.33 46.13 3.47
N ALA A 174 10.52 47.06 3.98
CA ALA A 174 9.99 47.02 5.34
C ALA A 174 8.96 45.87 5.54
N GLU A 175 8.08 45.63 4.57
CA GLU A 175 7.14 44.49 4.62
C GLU A 175 7.86 43.15 4.47
N PHE A 176 8.91 43.11 3.64
CA PHE A 176 9.77 41.94 3.52
C PHE A 176 10.48 41.66 4.86
N GLU A 177 11.13 42.64 5.47
CA GLU A 177 11.76 42.44 6.78
C GLU A 177 10.75 42.03 7.85
N ALA A 178 9.57 42.66 7.91
CA ALA A 178 8.54 42.32 8.89
C ALA A 178 7.97 40.89 8.73
N LYS A 179 7.92 40.34 7.49
CA LYS A 179 7.45 38.97 7.21
C LYS A 179 8.54 37.91 7.34
N PHE A 180 9.77 38.22 6.94
CA PHE A 180 10.86 37.24 6.81
C PHE A 180 11.92 37.32 7.92
N LYS A 181 11.98 38.39 8.73
CA LYS A 181 12.82 38.49 9.94
C LYS A 181 11.97 38.37 11.21
N TYR A 182 11.80 37.15 11.68
CA TYR A 182 11.10 36.81 12.93
C TYR A 182 11.96 35.89 13.81
N PRO A 183 11.77 35.86 15.14
CA PRO A 183 12.58 35.03 16.03
C PRO A 183 12.30 33.53 15.81
N ASN A 184 13.34 32.72 15.90
CA ASN A 184 13.24 31.26 15.89
C ASN A 184 12.32 30.76 17.02
N ALA A 185 11.56 29.69 16.77
CA ALA A 185 10.82 29.01 17.82
C ALA A 185 11.79 28.41 18.85
N THR A 186 11.58 28.75 20.12
CA THR A 186 12.31 28.15 21.25
C THR A 186 11.77 26.77 21.60
N HIS A 187 10.46 26.58 21.39
CA HIS A 187 9.68 25.41 21.76
C HIS A 187 8.58 25.23 20.73
N VAL A 188 8.04 24.02 20.67
CA VAL A 188 6.85 23.70 19.86
C VAL A 188 5.61 23.64 20.75
N ILE A 189 4.42 23.78 20.15
CA ILE A 189 3.18 24.01 20.90
C ILE A 189 2.87 22.84 21.87
N ASP A 190 3.19 21.61 21.49
CA ASP A 190 3.00 20.42 22.33
C ASP A 190 4.05 20.23 23.44
N GLN A 191 5.07 21.10 23.52
CA GLN A 191 6.06 21.14 24.61
C GLN A 191 5.77 22.21 25.67
N ILE A 192 4.71 23.02 25.51
CA ILE A 192 4.39 24.06 26.48
C ILE A 192 3.68 23.43 27.70
N ASP A 193 4.43 23.21 28.77
CA ASP A 193 3.99 22.58 30.01
C ASP A 193 4.55 23.24 31.28
N SER A 194 4.32 22.62 32.44
CA SER A 194 4.56 23.18 33.77
C SER A 194 6.04 23.42 34.06
N ARG A 195 6.94 22.70 33.36
CA ARG A 195 8.39 22.86 33.44
C ARG A 195 8.88 24.16 32.79
N LEU A 196 8.01 24.84 32.04
CA LEU A 196 8.27 26.14 31.41
C LEU A 196 7.59 27.31 32.13
N SER A 197 6.81 27.09 33.20
CA SER A 197 6.13 28.15 33.95
C SER A 197 7.09 29.29 34.33
N GLY A 198 6.68 30.54 34.07
CA GLY A 198 7.47 31.76 34.29
C GLY A 198 8.59 32.02 33.27
N LYS A 199 8.85 31.12 32.32
CA LYS A 199 9.87 31.31 31.28
C LYS A 199 9.28 32.00 30.05
N ASP A 200 10.08 32.85 29.41
CA ASP A 200 9.76 33.38 28.09
C ASP A 200 9.99 32.32 27.00
N VAL A 201 9.01 32.18 26.12
CA VAL A 201 9.02 31.26 24.98
C VAL A 201 8.64 31.98 23.70
N VAL A 202 9.20 31.51 22.59
CA VAL A 202 8.72 31.76 21.23
C VAL A 202 8.15 30.45 20.68
N VAL A 203 6.92 30.51 20.17
CA VAL A 203 6.24 29.41 19.47
C VAL A 203 5.76 29.88 18.10
N HIS A 204 5.77 28.97 17.12
CA HIS A 204 5.22 29.21 15.77
C HIS A 204 4.03 28.27 15.54
N GLY A 205 3.01 28.75 14.85
CA GLY A 205 1.82 27.95 14.53
C GLY A 205 0.81 28.73 13.70
N PHE A 206 -0.38 28.16 13.56
CA PHE A 206 -1.52 28.74 12.87
C PHE A 206 -2.56 29.24 13.88
N VAL A 207 -3.28 30.31 13.53
CA VAL A 207 -4.45 30.77 14.28
C VAL A 207 -5.59 29.74 14.12
N SER A 208 -6.10 29.22 15.24
CA SER A 208 -7.36 28.45 15.27
C SER A 208 -8.54 29.41 15.40
N THR A 209 -8.63 30.10 16.54
CA THR A 209 -9.68 31.10 16.82
C THR A 209 -9.14 32.22 17.71
N VAL A 210 -9.72 33.42 17.58
CA VAL A 210 -9.48 34.56 18.48
C VAL A 210 -10.78 34.87 19.22
N ARG A 211 -10.81 34.68 20.55
CA ARG A 211 -11.96 34.99 21.39
C ARG A 211 -11.71 36.30 22.13
N LYS A 212 -12.49 37.33 21.78
CA LYS A 212 -12.54 38.58 22.53
C LYS A 212 -13.37 38.38 23.80
N ILE A 213 -12.78 38.61 24.97
CA ILE A 213 -13.49 38.52 26.26
C ILE A 213 -14.06 39.89 26.62
N ASN A 214 -13.25 40.94 26.51
CA ASN A 214 -13.68 42.33 26.68
C ASN A 214 -12.80 43.29 25.84
N LYS A 215 -12.79 44.60 26.14
CA LYS A 215 -11.94 45.57 25.42
C LYS A 215 -10.44 45.44 25.71
N ASN A 216 -10.08 44.85 26.85
CA ASN A 216 -8.71 44.77 27.36
C ASN A 216 -8.18 43.33 27.36
N MET A 217 -9.03 42.30 27.19
CA MET A 217 -8.64 40.89 27.24
C MET A 217 -9.09 40.11 26.00
N CYS A 218 -8.12 39.47 25.35
CA CYS A 218 -8.31 38.57 24.21
C CYS A 218 -7.54 37.26 24.39
N ILE A 219 -8.11 36.16 23.89
CA ILE A 219 -7.51 34.83 23.92
C ILE A 219 -7.33 34.35 22.47
N LEU A 220 -6.11 34.00 22.10
CA LEU A 220 -5.73 33.41 20.82
C LEU A 220 -5.47 31.92 21.03
N LYS A 221 -6.24 31.06 20.35
CA LYS A 221 -5.91 29.64 20.22
C LYS A 221 -4.96 29.45 19.04
N LEU A 222 -3.80 28.86 19.33
CA LEU A 222 -2.76 28.53 18.35
C LEU A 222 -2.79 27.04 18.05
N TYR A 223 -2.31 26.61 16.89
CA TYR A 223 -2.10 25.20 16.60
C TYR A 223 -0.99 24.90 15.62
N ASP A 224 -0.57 23.64 15.57
CA ASP A 224 0.31 23.10 14.56
C ASP A 224 -0.17 21.70 14.12
N PHE A 225 0.56 21.06 13.20
CA PHE A 225 0.21 19.72 12.73
C PHE A 225 0.25 18.63 13.83
N ARG A 226 0.92 18.88 14.98
CA ARG A 226 0.96 17.95 16.13
C ARG A 226 -0.28 18.05 16.98
N THR A 227 -0.76 19.27 17.17
CA THR A 227 -1.88 19.58 18.06
C THR A 227 -3.25 19.57 17.35
N GLY A 228 -3.31 19.76 16.03
CA GLY A 228 -4.58 19.91 15.29
C GLY A 228 -5.37 21.15 15.76
N PRO A 229 -6.56 21.47 15.24
CA PRO A 229 -7.21 22.77 15.51
C PRO A 229 -7.76 22.98 16.94
N ASP A 230 -7.97 21.91 17.70
CA ASP A 230 -8.69 21.87 19.01
C ASP A 230 -7.75 22.01 20.22
N VAL A 231 -6.88 23.03 20.20
CA VAL A 231 -5.64 23.02 21.02
C VAL A 231 -5.79 23.31 22.50
N LEU A 232 -4.82 22.74 23.22
CA LEU A 232 -4.65 22.73 24.68
C LEU A 232 -3.99 24.01 25.22
N VAL A 233 -3.11 24.64 24.43
CA VAL A 233 -2.37 25.88 24.75
C VAL A 233 -3.04 27.09 24.12
N GLN A 234 -3.20 28.17 24.90
CA GLN A 234 -3.74 29.45 24.42
C GLN A 234 -2.82 30.62 24.77
N ALA A 235 -2.70 31.59 23.87
CA ALA A 235 -2.01 32.85 24.14
C ALA A 235 -3.02 33.90 24.62
N VAL A 236 -2.78 34.48 25.80
CA VAL A 236 -3.69 35.44 26.44
C VAL A 236 -3.05 36.82 26.43
N SER A 237 -3.80 37.81 25.95
CA SER A 237 -3.36 39.20 25.91
C SER A 237 -4.29 40.04 26.78
N THR A 238 -3.73 40.61 27.86
CA THR A 238 -4.43 41.46 28.82
C THR A 238 -3.75 42.83 28.88
N LEU A 239 -4.50 43.89 28.57
CA LEU A 239 -4.03 45.26 28.65
C LEU A 239 -4.20 45.83 30.05
N THR A 240 -3.10 46.31 30.62
CA THR A 240 -3.02 47.08 31.87
C THR A 240 -2.45 48.48 31.56
N PRO A 241 -2.52 49.45 32.50
CA PRO A 241 -1.86 50.75 32.32
C PRO A 241 -0.35 50.66 32.09
N GLU A 242 0.27 49.57 32.56
CA GLU A 242 1.70 49.27 32.51
C GLU A 242 2.13 48.53 31.23
N SER A 243 1.18 48.09 30.39
CA SER A 243 1.50 47.34 29.17
C SER A 243 2.38 48.15 28.22
N THR A 244 3.39 47.48 27.66
CA THR A 244 4.32 48.03 26.67
C THR A 244 3.64 48.32 25.33
N GLU A 245 4.26 49.18 24.51
CA GLU A 245 3.76 49.44 23.15
C GLU A 245 3.77 48.18 22.25
N ALA A 246 4.68 47.24 22.51
CA ALA A 246 4.72 45.95 21.80
C ALA A 246 3.50 45.08 22.15
N GLU A 247 3.10 45.03 23.42
CA GLU A 247 1.91 44.32 23.90
C GLU A 247 0.62 44.97 23.39
N LYS A 248 0.54 46.31 23.40
CA LYS A 248 -0.59 47.07 22.81
C LYS A 248 -0.71 46.81 21.31
N ALA A 249 0.40 46.78 20.57
CA ALA A 249 0.42 46.45 19.15
C ALA A 249 -0.01 45.00 18.89
N ALA A 250 0.49 44.03 19.67
CA ALA A 250 0.10 42.63 19.58
C ALA A 250 -1.40 42.44 19.87
N HIS A 251 -1.92 43.06 20.92
CA HIS A 251 -3.35 43.04 21.26
C HIS A 251 -4.22 43.60 20.13
N LYS A 252 -3.81 44.72 19.53
CA LYS A 252 -4.52 45.35 18.40
C LYS A 252 -4.49 44.48 17.13
N ALA A 253 -3.41 43.72 16.91
CA ALA A 253 -3.27 42.83 15.77
C ALA A 253 -4.22 41.61 15.85
N LEU A 254 -4.47 41.08 17.05
CA LEU A 254 -5.37 39.92 17.26
C LEU A 254 -6.75 40.08 16.60
N PHE A 255 -7.34 41.28 16.66
CA PHE A 255 -8.67 41.56 16.09
C PHE A 255 -8.74 41.44 14.55
N LYS A 256 -7.60 41.32 13.87
CA LYS A 256 -7.51 41.25 12.40
C LYS A 256 -7.03 39.90 11.88
N LEU A 257 -6.80 38.92 12.75
CA LEU A 257 -6.30 37.60 12.36
C LEU A 257 -7.45 36.64 12.05
N PRO A 258 -7.72 36.30 10.77
CA PRO A 258 -8.57 35.17 10.44
C PRO A 258 -7.90 33.84 10.85
N PRO A 259 -8.68 32.73 10.91
CA PRO A 259 -8.13 31.39 11.03
C PRO A 259 -7.08 31.06 9.96
N PHE A 260 -6.24 30.08 10.26
CA PHE A 260 -5.13 29.59 9.42
C PHE A 260 -3.99 30.57 9.11
N VAL A 261 -4.03 31.79 9.65
CA VAL A 261 -2.89 32.70 9.54
C VAL A 261 -1.70 32.11 10.30
N PRO A 262 -0.53 31.91 9.66
CA PRO A 262 0.68 31.52 10.38
C PRO A 262 1.22 32.71 11.17
N VAL A 263 1.57 32.47 12.43
CA VAL A 263 2.05 33.47 13.38
C VAL A 263 3.27 32.99 14.15
N ALA A 264 4.15 33.91 14.49
CA ALA A 264 5.13 33.76 15.56
C ALA A 264 4.62 34.51 16.80
N VAL A 265 4.54 33.80 17.92
CA VAL A 265 4.07 34.32 19.21
C VAL A 265 5.21 34.24 20.21
N SER A 266 5.47 35.34 20.90
CA SER A 266 6.44 35.42 22.00
C SER A 266 5.73 35.86 23.28
N GLY A 267 6.05 35.21 24.40
CA GLY A 267 5.41 35.50 25.67
C GLY A 267 5.89 34.61 26.81
N MET A 268 5.42 34.88 28.02
CA MET A 268 5.77 34.12 29.21
C MET A 268 4.77 32.99 29.44
N VAL A 269 5.23 31.78 29.76
CA VAL A 269 4.32 30.67 30.10
C VAL A 269 3.68 30.89 31.46
N ALA A 270 2.36 30.80 31.52
CA ALA A 270 1.53 30.90 32.72
C ALA A 270 0.48 29.77 32.73
N TYR A 271 -0.49 29.84 33.65
CA TYR A 271 -1.50 28.79 33.85
C TYR A 271 -2.89 29.38 34.10
N THR A 272 -3.95 28.67 33.68
CA THR A 272 -5.33 29.03 34.00
C THR A 272 -5.55 29.11 35.51
N THR A 273 -6.06 30.22 36.01
CA THR A 273 -6.38 30.39 37.45
C THR A 273 -7.58 29.55 37.90
N ALA A 274 -8.46 29.18 36.98
CA ALA A 274 -9.56 28.23 37.22
C ALA A 274 -9.20 26.83 36.69
N PRO A 275 -9.65 25.75 37.36
CA PRO A 275 -9.63 24.41 36.80
C PRO A 275 -10.65 24.28 35.66
N LEU A 276 -10.49 23.27 34.80
CA LEU A 276 -11.44 23.01 33.72
C LEU A 276 -12.81 22.57 34.26
N PRO A 277 -13.93 23.10 33.72
CA PRO A 277 -15.23 22.48 33.96
C PRO A 277 -15.24 21.09 33.32
N PRO A 278 -15.88 20.07 33.95
CA PRO A 278 -16.06 18.77 33.33
C PRO A 278 -16.92 18.89 32.06
N PRO A 279 -16.80 17.97 31.09
CA PRO A 279 -17.72 17.89 29.97
C PRO A 279 -19.16 17.71 30.47
N GLU A 280 -20.14 18.33 29.82
CA GLU A 280 -21.55 18.17 30.19
C GLU A 280 -21.97 16.69 30.07
N GLY A 281 -22.22 16.06 31.22
CA GLY A 281 -22.75 14.70 31.30
C GLY A 281 -21.75 13.57 31.62
N SER A 282 -20.50 13.84 31.98
CA SER A 282 -19.52 12.77 32.31
C SER A 282 -18.68 13.04 33.56
N GLU A 283 -18.63 12.07 34.49
CA GLU A 283 -17.63 12.00 35.58
C GLU A 283 -16.25 11.48 35.12
N GLN A 284 -15.97 11.46 33.81
CA GLN A 284 -14.72 10.93 33.27
C GLN A 284 -13.61 11.97 33.24
N GLU A 285 -12.39 11.51 33.48
CA GLU A 285 -11.15 12.27 33.34
C GLU A 285 -11.06 12.87 31.93
N VAL A 286 -10.68 14.15 31.85
CA VAL A 286 -10.61 14.86 30.57
C VAL A 286 -9.40 14.36 29.80
N ILE A 287 -9.59 13.34 28.98
CA ILE A 287 -8.58 12.87 28.03
C ILE A 287 -8.55 13.77 26.79
N ASP A 288 -7.36 14.11 26.32
CA ASP A 288 -7.18 14.80 25.05
C ASP A 288 -7.41 13.85 23.85
N ARG A 289 -7.40 14.37 22.62
CA ARG A 289 -7.62 13.56 21.39
C ARG A 289 -6.59 12.44 21.19
N TRP A 290 -5.53 12.40 21.99
CA TRP A 290 -4.45 11.40 21.94
C TRP A 290 -4.51 10.44 23.14
N GLY A 291 -5.59 10.48 23.94
CA GLY A 291 -5.81 9.61 25.09
C GLY A 291 -4.94 9.94 26.31
N ARG A 292 -4.40 11.16 26.39
CA ARG A 292 -3.59 11.61 27.54
C ARG A 292 -4.46 12.38 28.51
N GLU A 293 -4.29 12.12 29.82
CA GLU A 293 -4.88 12.93 30.88
C GLU A 293 -4.53 14.41 30.69
N MET A 294 -5.55 15.27 30.68
CA MET A 294 -5.36 16.72 30.68
C MET A 294 -4.98 17.22 32.07
N PRO A 295 -3.95 18.08 32.19
CA PRO A 295 -3.66 18.72 33.47
C PRO A 295 -4.84 19.60 33.90
N ALA A 296 -5.16 19.59 35.19
CA ALA A 296 -6.30 20.30 35.78
C ALA A 296 -6.34 21.81 35.45
N HIS A 297 -5.15 22.41 35.25
CA HIS A 297 -4.96 23.77 34.75
C HIS A 297 -4.26 23.71 33.39
N ARG A 298 -4.73 24.51 32.40
CA ARG A 298 -4.09 24.55 31.08
C ARG A 298 -2.89 25.52 31.09
N PRO A 299 -1.77 25.17 30.43
CA PRO A 299 -0.71 26.11 30.17
C PRO A 299 -1.14 27.19 29.17
N GLU A 300 -0.77 28.42 29.45
CA GLU A 300 -1.05 29.60 28.64
C GLU A 300 0.23 30.35 28.30
N ILE A 301 0.19 31.22 27.28
CA ILE A 301 1.28 32.14 26.94
C ILE A 301 0.78 33.57 27.13
N VAL A 302 1.29 34.29 28.13
CA VAL A 302 1.03 35.73 28.32
C VAL A 302 1.70 36.49 27.17
N LEU A 303 0.89 37.01 26.25
CA LEU A 303 1.32 37.50 24.94
C LEU A 303 2.11 38.81 25.06
N LYS A 304 3.43 38.74 24.82
CA LYS A 304 4.32 39.91 24.72
C LYS A 304 4.46 40.45 23.29
N LYS A 305 4.56 39.56 22.30
CA LYS A 305 4.73 39.92 20.88
C LYS A 305 4.03 38.93 19.96
N LEU A 306 3.48 39.45 18.87
CA LEU A 306 2.80 38.72 17.82
C LEU A 306 3.33 39.20 16.46
N ILE A 307 3.74 38.28 15.59
CA ILE A 307 4.14 38.57 14.21
C ILE A 307 3.30 37.71 13.28
N GLN A 308 2.59 38.33 12.35
CA GLN A 308 1.88 37.65 11.27
C GLN A 308 2.88 37.29 10.16
N LEU A 309 3.09 36.00 9.92
CA LEU A 309 4.08 35.51 8.96
C LEU A 309 3.54 35.49 7.53
N ASN A 310 2.23 35.32 7.35
CA ASN A 310 1.57 35.37 6.04
C ASN A 310 0.10 35.80 6.16
N SER A 311 -0.52 36.20 5.05
CA SER A 311 -1.96 36.40 4.93
C SER A 311 -2.68 35.11 4.53
N VAL A 312 -3.98 35.05 4.80
CA VAL A 312 -4.92 34.05 4.26
C VAL A 312 -5.86 34.78 3.30
N ASP A 313 -6.27 34.11 2.23
CA ASP A 313 -7.25 34.62 1.27
C ASP A 313 -8.58 34.93 1.98
N PRO A 314 -9.11 36.17 1.92
CA PRO A 314 -10.38 36.53 2.55
C PRO A 314 -11.60 35.72 2.05
N THR A 315 -11.51 35.07 0.88
CA THR A 315 -12.55 34.18 0.36
C THR A 315 -12.51 32.78 0.97
N LEU A 316 -11.46 32.44 1.72
CA LEU A 316 -11.34 31.16 2.41
C LEU A 316 -12.17 31.16 3.70
N ILE A 317 -13.45 30.81 3.57
CA ILE A 317 -14.35 30.59 4.71
C ILE A 317 -13.88 29.34 5.47
N TYR A 318 -13.81 29.45 6.81
CA TYR A 318 -13.55 28.33 7.71
C TYR A 318 -14.36 28.48 9.01
N THR A 319 -15.01 27.40 9.40
CA THR A 319 -15.57 27.10 10.71
C THR A 319 -15.03 25.74 11.16
N PRO A 320 -15.09 25.36 12.46
CA PRO A 320 -14.64 24.04 12.91
C PRO A 320 -15.28 22.85 12.18
N GLU A 321 -16.50 23.04 11.66
CA GLU A 321 -17.29 22.05 10.91
C GLU A 321 -16.99 22.04 9.40
N THR A 322 -16.11 22.92 8.92
CA THR A 322 -15.80 23.06 7.49
C THR A 322 -14.98 21.88 6.98
N VAL A 323 -15.63 21.04 6.18
CA VAL A 323 -14.97 19.97 5.42
C VAL A 323 -14.41 20.54 4.13
N PHE A 324 -13.07 20.64 4.04
CA PHE A 324 -12.41 21.02 2.79
C PHE A 324 -12.51 19.90 1.75
N PRO A 325 -12.69 20.22 0.46
CA PRO A 325 -12.75 19.22 -0.60
C PRO A 325 -11.31 18.74 -0.97
N PRO A 326 -11.17 17.63 -1.72
CA PRO A 326 -9.87 17.02 -2.03
C PRO A 326 -8.86 17.96 -2.72
N GLU A 327 -9.33 18.92 -3.51
CA GLU A 327 -8.53 19.95 -4.18
C GLU A 327 -7.82 20.87 -3.17
N LYS A 328 -8.33 20.93 -1.93
CA LYS A 328 -7.74 21.63 -0.79
C LYS A 328 -7.16 20.65 0.24
N ARG A 329 -6.56 19.53 -0.22
CA ARG A 329 -5.92 18.50 0.63
C ARG A 329 -4.97 19.08 1.69
N HIS A 330 -4.21 20.11 1.34
CA HIS A 330 -3.31 20.80 2.27
C HIS A 330 -4.00 21.50 3.45
N LEU A 331 -5.30 21.83 3.33
CA LEU A 331 -6.15 22.29 4.44
C LEU A 331 -6.84 21.12 5.15
N GLN A 332 -7.31 20.10 4.42
CA GLN A 332 -7.82 18.86 5.04
C GLN A 332 -6.80 18.31 6.05
N LEU A 333 -5.51 18.22 5.68
CA LEU A 333 -4.44 17.76 6.57
C LEU A 333 -4.18 18.67 7.79
N ARG A 334 -4.71 19.89 7.82
CA ARG A 334 -4.64 20.80 8.97
C ARG A 334 -5.86 20.71 9.88
N THR A 335 -7.04 20.39 9.34
CA THR A 335 -8.32 20.46 10.07
C THR A 335 -8.85 19.09 10.46
N ASP A 336 -8.68 18.08 9.59
CA ASP A 336 -9.20 16.75 9.81
C ASP A 336 -8.27 15.97 10.76
N ALA A 337 -8.77 15.77 11.97
CA ALA A 337 -8.07 15.03 13.02
C ALA A 337 -7.85 13.55 12.67
N LYS A 338 -8.76 12.91 11.91
CA LYS A 338 -8.63 11.51 11.50
C LYS A 338 -7.51 11.35 10.48
N LEU A 339 -7.48 12.20 9.45
CA LEU A 339 -6.39 12.21 8.45
C LEU A 339 -5.03 12.48 9.10
N ALA A 340 -4.96 13.47 10.00
CA ALA A 340 -3.72 13.78 10.72
C ALA A 340 -3.27 12.62 11.63
N ALA A 341 -4.19 11.94 12.31
CA ALA A 341 -3.91 10.76 13.12
C ALA A 341 -3.45 9.56 12.27
N ALA A 342 -4.11 9.29 11.14
CA ALA A 342 -3.73 8.23 10.21
C ALA A 342 -2.31 8.38 9.67
N LEU A 343 -1.90 9.60 9.29
CA LEU A 343 -0.52 9.85 8.84
C LEU A 343 0.52 9.71 9.96
N ARG A 344 0.15 10.03 11.22
CA ARG A 344 1.00 9.80 12.40
C ARG A 344 1.17 8.31 12.68
N LEU A 345 0.07 7.57 12.68
CA LEU A 345 0.04 6.12 12.86
C LEU A 345 0.89 5.45 11.77
N ARG A 346 0.73 5.84 10.51
CA ARG A 346 1.58 5.41 9.39
C ARG A 346 3.07 5.59 9.68
N ALA A 347 3.49 6.78 10.10
CA ALA A 347 4.89 7.07 10.39
C ALA A 347 5.43 6.26 11.58
N LEU A 348 4.61 6.12 12.63
CA LEU A 348 4.94 5.36 13.84
C LEU A 348 5.08 3.86 13.53
N VAL A 349 4.12 3.26 12.84
CA VAL A 349 4.14 1.84 12.43
C VAL A 349 5.34 1.57 11.53
N ALA A 350 5.65 2.44 10.56
CA ALA A 350 6.84 2.27 9.71
C ALA A 350 8.14 2.31 10.54
N SER A 351 8.23 3.18 11.54
CA SER A 351 9.39 3.27 12.44
C SER A 351 9.54 2.01 13.32
N VAL A 352 8.44 1.55 13.93
CA VAL A 352 8.41 0.34 14.77
C VAL A 352 8.75 -0.90 13.94
N ALA A 353 8.18 -1.04 12.74
CA ALA A 353 8.46 -2.15 11.84
C ALA A 353 9.92 -2.17 11.39
N ARG A 354 10.51 -1.03 10.99
CA ARG A 354 11.96 -0.93 10.69
C ARG A 354 12.81 -1.41 11.86
N HIS A 355 12.54 -0.89 13.07
CA HIS A 355 13.31 -1.26 14.25
C HIS A 355 13.18 -2.77 14.57
N CYS A 356 11.97 -3.32 14.47
CA CYS A 356 11.72 -4.74 14.68
C CYS A 356 12.49 -5.61 13.67
N LEU A 357 12.42 -5.28 12.38
CA LEU A 357 13.09 -6.02 11.31
C LEU A 357 14.62 -5.93 11.40
N GLN A 358 15.17 -4.75 11.73
CA GLN A 358 16.60 -4.59 12.02
C GLN A 358 17.05 -5.46 13.20
N LYS A 359 16.26 -5.54 14.28
CA LYS A 359 16.54 -6.47 15.40
C LYS A 359 16.40 -7.94 15.02
N MET A 360 15.59 -8.27 14.03
CA MET A 360 15.52 -9.59 13.40
C MET A 360 16.62 -9.82 12.35
N GLY A 361 17.58 -8.92 12.19
CA GLY A 361 18.72 -9.07 11.27
C GLY A 361 18.38 -8.88 9.80
N PHE A 362 17.29 -8.19 9.48
CA PHE A 362 16.97 -7.79 8.10
C PHE A 362 17.75 -6.54 7.68
N LEU A 363 18.14 -6.51 6.40
CA LEU A 363 18.73 -5.35 5.73
C LEU A 363 17.65 -4.61 4.91
N GLU A 364 17.52 -3.30 5.12
CA GLU A 364 16.70 -2.44 4.24
C GLU A 364 17.51 -2.16 2.98
N VAL A 365 17.01 -2.55 1.80
CA VAL A 365 17.68 -2.33 0.50
C VAL A 365 16.70 -1.70 -0.47
N GLU A 366 17.08 -0.58 -1.08
CA GLU A 366 16.28 0.05 -2.14
C GLU A 366 16.47 -0.67 -3.48
N THR A 367 15.37 -0.85 -4.23
CA THR A 367 15.39 -1.50 -5.55
C THR A 367 14.99 -0.53 -6.68
N PRO A 368 15.60 -0.59 -7.87
CA PRO A 368 15.32 0.33 -8.97
C PRO A 368 13.84 0.42 -9.36
N LEU A 369 13.34 1.66 -9.54
CA LEU A 369 11.98 1.94 -10.05
C LEU A 369 11.91 2.06 -11.58
N LEU A 370 13.02 2.32 -12.26
CA LEU A 370 13.07 2.31 -13.73
C LEU A 370 13.57 0.94 -14.18
N PHE A 371 12.64 -0.01 -14.30
CA PHE A 371 12.95 -1.38 -14.69
C PHE A 371 12.59 -1.64 -16.17
N LYS A 372 12.80 -2.87 -16.65
CA LYS A 372 12.27 -3.30 -17.95
C LYS A 372 10.83 -3.80 -17.79
N SER A 373 10.06 -3.77 -18.87
CA SER A 373 8.72 -4.37 -18.90
C SER A 373 8.80 -5.88 -18.72
N THR A 374 8.10 -6.37 -17.70
CA THR A 374 7.89 -7.79 -17.39
C THR A 374 6.47 -7.93 -16.82
N PRO A 375 5.43 -8.10 -17.66
CA PRO A 375 4.04 -8.08 -17.20
C PRO A 375 3.73 -9.22 -16.20
N GLU A 376 3.69 -8.88 -14.92
CA GLU A 376 3.44 -9.79 -13.79
C GLU A 376 1.95 -9.86 -13.39
N GLY A 377 1.02 -9.56 -14.31
CA GLY A 377 -0.42 -9.78 -14.15
C GLY A 377 -1.30 -8.53 -14.12
N ALA A 378 -0.73 -7.37 -13.81
CA ALA A 378 -1.36 -6.08 -14.10
C ALA A 378 -0.75 -5.45 -15.37
N ARG A 379 -1.35 -4.35 -15.84
CA ARG A 379 -0.70 -3.44 -16.79
C ARG A 379 0.37 -2.60 -16.07
N GLU A 380 1.47 -2.32 -16.74
CA GLU A 380 2.60 -1.54 -16.23
C GLU A 380 2.50 -0.08 -16.69
N PHE A 381 2.88 0.87 -15.82
CA PHE A 381 3.14 2.24 -16.25
C PHE A 381 4.49 2.32 -16.98
N LEU A 382 4.50 2.91 -18.18
CA LEU A 382 5.70 3.08 -18.99
C LEU A 382 6.32 4.47 -18.80
N VAL A 383 7.66 4.52 -18.73
CA VAL A 383 8.45 5.75 -18.70
C VAL A 383 9.30 5.82 -19.97
N PRO A 384 8.97 6.68 -20.95
CA PRO A 384 9.71 6.79 -22.20
C PRO A 384 11.19 7.11 -22.00
N SER A 385 12.06 6.45 -22.76
CA SER A 385 13.50 6.76 -22.77
C SER A 385 13.84 7.75 -23.88
N ARG A 386 14.89 8.56 -23.67
CA ARG A 386 15.49 9.37 -24.76
C ARG A 386 16.12 8.49 -25.85
N ASN A 387 16.41 7.23 -25.54
CA ASN A 387 16.69 6.23 -26.57
C ASN A 387 15.37 5.86 -27.26
N LYS A 388 15.14 6.40 -28.46
CA LYS A 388 13.88 6.30 -29.20
C LYS A 388 13.44 4.84 -29.36
N GLY A 389 12.13 4.59 -29.24
CA GLY A 389 11.55 3.24 -29.29
C GLY A 389 11.77 2.39 -28.04
N HIS A 390 12.46 2.89 -27.01
CA HIS A 390 12.63 2.21 -25.73
C HIS A 390 11.89 2.94 -24.60
N ALA A 391 11.40 2.16 -23.64
CA ALA A 391 10.79 2.68 -22.40
C ALA A 391 11.19 1.78 -21.22
N TYR A 392 11.24 2.37 -20.04
CA TYR A 392 11.24 1.63 -18.78
C TYR A 392 9.79 1.30 -18.38
N ALA A 393 9.63 0.34 -17.48
CA ALA A 393 8.39 0.08 -16.77
C ALA A 393 8.58 0.38 -15.28
N LEU A 394 7.56 0.95 -14.63
CA LEU A 394 7.51 1.06 -13.17
C LEU A 394 7.10 -0.30 -12.57
N PRO A 395 7.78 -0.79 -11.52
CA PRO A 395 7.57 -2.14 -11.00
C PRO A 395 6.22 -2.32 -10.30
N GLN A 396 5.57 -3.45 -10.56
CA GLN A 396 4.35 -3.88 -9.86
C GLN A 396 4.64 -4.34 -8.42
N SER A 397 5.88 -4.76 -8.18
CA SER A 397 6.53 -5.00 -6.88
C SER A 397 8.05 -5.23 -7.08
N PRO A 398 8.89 -5.25 -6.04
CA PRO A 398 10.31 -5.62 -6.14
C PRO A 398 10.60 -7.11 -6.44
N GLN A 399 9.62 -7.88 -6.94
CA GLN A 399 9.62 -9.36 -6.91
C GLN A 399 10.84 -10.01 -7.56
N GLN A 400 11.37 -9.47 -8.65
CA GLN A 400 12.58 -10.02 -9.29
C GLN A 400 13.85 -9.61 -8.53
N TYR A 401 13.95 -8.34 -8.09
CA TYR A 401 15.14 -7.86 -7.38
C TYR A 401 15.34 -8.52 -6.03
N LYS A 402 14.29 -8.78 -5.24
CA LYS A 402 14.45 -9.47 -3.95
C LYS A 402 14.95 -10.91 -4.09
N GLN A 403 14.54 -11.64 -5.14
CA GLN A 403 15.10 -12.95 -5.47
C GLN A 403 16.58 -12.85 -5.88
N ILE A 404 16.94 -11.82 -6.67
CA ILE A 404 18.35 -11.53 -7.03
C ILE A 404 19.18 -11.21 -5.78
N LEU A 405 18.62 -10.52 -4.78
CA LEU A 405 19.29 -10.26 -3.50
C LEU A 405 19.53 -11.56 -2.70
N MET A 406 18.57 -12.49 -2.69
CA MET A 406 18.77 -13.82 -2.06
C MET A 406 19.91 -14.60 -2.75
N ALA A 407 19.93 -14.61 -4.09
CA ALA A 407 21.02 -15.20 -4.88
C ALA A 407 22.38 -14.49 -4.68
N SER A 408 22.35 -13.21 -4.33
CA SER A 408 23.55 -12.41 -4.00
C SER A 408 24.06 -12.63 -2.57
N GLY A 409 23.43 -13.52 -1.79
CA GLY A 409 23.81 -13.84 -0.41
C GLY A 409 23.22 -12.90 0.66
N VAL A 410 22.27 -12.02 0.31
CA VAL A 410 21.53 -11.23 1.31
C VAL A 410 20.52 -12.14 2.00
N ALA A 411 20.85 -12.62 3.20
CA ALA A 411 20.05 -13.65 3.87
C ALA A 411 18.64 -13.19 4.30
N ARG A 412 18.45 -11.90 4.60
CA ARG A 412 17.19 -11.28 5.05
C ARG A 412 17.08 -9.86 4.50
N TYR A 413 16.09 -9.64 3.63
CA TYR A 413 15.85 -8.36 2.95
C TYR A 413 14.46 -7.82 3.30
N PHE A 414 14.35 -6.51 3.45
CA PHE A 414 13.07 -5.81 3.41
C PHE A 414 13.14 -4.46 2.72
N GLN A 415 11.99 -3.91 2.33
CA GLN A 415 11.86 -2.56 1.81
C GLN A 415 10.44 -2.02 2.03
N PHE A 416 10.31 -0.74 2.35
CA PHE A 416 9.04 0.00 2.19
C PHE A 416 8.91 0.48 0.73
N ALA A 417 8.69 -0.46 -0.18
CA ALA A 417 8.74 -0.24 -1.62
C ALA A 417 7.51 0.52 -2.15
N LYS A 418 7.73 1.38 -3.15
CA LYS A 418 6.67 1.94 -3.99
C LYS A 418 6.38 1.00 -5.16
N CYS A 419 5.11 0.67 -5.33
CA CYS A 419 4.61 -0.29 -6.30
C CYS A 419 3.55 0.37 -7.18
N PHE A 420 3.53 0.02 -8.47
CA PHE A 420 2.73 0.72 -9.48
C PHE A 420 1.90 -0.27 -10.31
N ARG A 421 0.59 -0.04 -10.44
CA ARG A 421 -0.31 -0.90 -11.24
C ARG A 421 -1.35 -0.06 -11.97
N ASP A 422 -1.40 -0.20 -13.29
CA ASP A 422 -2.41 0.45 -14.14
C ASP A 422 -3.69 -0.43 -14.20
N GLU A 423 -4.39 -0.51 -13.06
CA GLU A 423 -5.65 -1.22 -12.88
C GLU A 423 -6.81 -0.25 -12.56
N ASP A 424 -8.05 -0.70 -12.76
CA ASP A 424 -9.25 0.03 -12.34
C ASP A 424 -9.22 0.33 -10.84
N LEU A 425 -9.44 1.61 -10.52
CA LEU A 425 -9.31 2.16 -9.18
C LEU A 425 -10.57 1.94 -8.34
N ARG A 426 -10.36 1.69 -7.05
CA ARG A 426 -11.38 1.36 -6.07
C ARG A 426 -11.06 2.05 -4.73
N ALA A 427 -11.88 1.85 -3.69
CA ALA A 427 -11.58 2.36 -2.35
C ALA A 427 -10.31 1.69 -1.74
N ASP A 428 -10.05 0.43 -2.12
CA ASP A 428 -8.90 -0.39 -1.69
C ASP A 428 -7.69 -0.32 -2.64
N ARG A 429 -7.71 0.60 -3.63
CA ARG A 429 -6.71 0.65 -4.72
C ARG A 429 -6.28 2.07 -5.08
N GLN A 430 -4.99 2.20 -5.37
CA GLN A 430 -4.33 3.41 -5.88
C GLN A 430 -3.34 3.01 -6.98
N PRO A 431 -3.08 3.87 -7.99
CA PRO A 431 -2.18 3.52 -9.09
C PRO A 431 -0.73 3.41 -8.63
N GLU A 432 -0.38 4.18 -7.61
CA GLU A 432 0.84 4.05 -6.80
C GLU A 432 0.44 3.66 -5.36
N PHE A 433 1.09 2.66 -4.79
CA PHE A 433 0.85 2.22 -3.42
C PHE A 433 2.16 1.76 -2.77
N THR A 434 2.11 1.43 -1.49
CA THR A 434 3.27 1.12 -0.66
C THR A 434 3.15 -0.29 -0.12
N GLN A 435 4.19 -1.10 -0.30
CA GLN A 435 4.31 -2.42 0.31
C GLN A 435 5.43 -2.43 1.35
N LEU A 436 5.23 -3.16 2.44
CA LEU A 436 6.34 -3.70 3.22
C LEU A 436 6.69 -5.06 2.60
N ASP A 437 7.67 -5.03 1.71
CA ASP A 437 8.15 -6.16 0.93
C ASP A 437 9.31 -6.84 1.68
N MET A 438 9.29 -8.16 1.78
CA MET A 438 10.21 -8.94 2.62
C MET A 438 10.57 -10.29 1.96
N GLU A 439 11.82 -10.70 2.07
CA GLU A 439 12.33 -11.98 1.54
C GLU A 439 13.44 -12.54 2.44
N VAL A 440 13.46 -13.87 2.62
CA VAL A 440 14.39 -14.59 3.50
C VAL A 440 14.95 -15.83 2.82
N SER A 441 16.28 -15.96 2.85
CA SER A 441 16.99 -17.17 2.39
C SER A 441 16.90 -18.29 3.42
N PHE A 442 16.88 -19.53 2.92
CA PHE A 442 16.76 -20.78 3.67
C PHE A 442 15.48 -20.91 4.52
N ALA A 443 14.39 -20.24 4.12
CA ALA A 443 13.10 -20.23 4.81
C ALA A 443 12.02 -21.07 4.10
N ARG A 444 11.09 -21.62 4.91
CA ARG A 444 9.82 -22.23 4.47
C ARG A 444 8.64 -21.29 4.76
N LYS A 445 7.42 -21.66 4.32
CA LYS A 445 6.21 -20.87 4.59
C LYS A 445 5.96 -20.68 6.08
N GLU A 446 6.19 -21.72 6.89
CA GLU A 446 5.97 -21.68 8.34
C GLU A 446 6.87 -20.66 9.04
N ASP A 447 8.10 -20.47 8.55
CA ASP A 447 9.05 -19.51 9.08
C ASP A 447 8.58 -18.08 8.78
N MET A 448 8.15 -17.82 7.55
CA MET A 448 7.58 -16.53 7.15
C MET A 448 6.29 -16.21 7.92
N MET A 449 5.40 -17.18 8.09
CA MET A 449 4.15 -17.00 8.86
C MET A 449 4.43 -16.62 10.32
N LYS A 450 5.36 -17.32 10.99
CA LYS A 450 5.78 -17.01 12.38
C LYS A 450 6.42 -15.63 12.48
N LEU A 451 7.27 -15.28 11.52
CA LEU A 451 7.99 -14.01 11.48
C LEU A 451 7.04 -12.82 11.32
N ILE A 452 6.07 -12.94 10.41
CA ILE A 452 5.05 -11.90 10.21
C ILE A 452 4.07 -11.82 11.38
N GLN A 453 3.67 -12.95 11.97
CA GLN A 453 2.90 -12.92 13.23
C GLN A 453 3.67 -12.13 14.29
N LYS A 454 4.98 -12.39 14.47
CA LYS A 454 5.78 -11.69 15.47
C LYS A 454 5.93 -10.19 15.18
N LEU A 455 6.06 -9.82 13.90
CA LEU A 455 6.07 -8.42 13.48
C LEU A 455 4.73 -7.73 13.80
N MET A 456 3.59 -8.37 13.51
CA MET A 456 2.26 -7.82 13.80
C MET A 456 2.01 -7.70 15.31
N GLU A 457 2.37 -8.70 16.12
CA GLU A 457 2.33 -8.62 17.59
C GLU A 457 3.08 -7.37 18.10
N VAL A 458 4.31 -7.16 17.64
CA VAL A 458 5.14 -6.02 18.07
C VAL A 458 4.57 -4.70 17.57
N VAL A 459 4.07 -4.63 16.34
CA VAL A 459 3.45 -3.43 15.76
C VAL A 459 2.22 -3.03 16.57
N PHE A 460 1.21 -3.90 16.68
CA PHE A 460 -0.05 -3.58 17.36
C PHE A 460 0.16 -3.24 18.84
N PHE A 461 1.06 -3.95 19.53
CA PHE A 461 1.41 -3.64 20.91
C PHE A 461 2.11 -2.27 21.04
N ARG A 462 3.13 -1.99 20.23
CA ARG A 462 3.92 -0.75 20.35
C ARG A 462 3.23 0.50 19.83
N THR A 463 2.25 0.39 18.92
CA THR A 463 1.58 1.57 18.33
C THR A 463 0.16 1.79 18.81
N MET A 464 -0.53 0.75 19.31
CA MET A 464 -1.94 0.83 19.74
C MET A 464 -2.18 0.25 21.14
N ASN A 465 -1.15 -0.28 21.82
CA ASN A 465 -1.28 -1.02 23.09
C ASN A 465 -2.24 -2.23 22.99
N ILE A 466 -2.37 -2.82 21.80
CA ILE A 466 -3.22 -4.00 21.55
C ILE A 466 -2.35 -5.26 21.60
N THR A 467 -2.69 -6.16 22.52
CA THR A 467 -2.12 -7.52 22.56
C THR A 467 -2.93 -8.42 21.64
N LEU A 468 -2.32 -8.86 20.53
CA LEU A 468 -2.93 -9.84 19.62
C LEU A 468 -2.94 -11.25 20.24
N PRO A 469 -3.94 -12.11 19.91
CA PRO A 469 -3.97 -13.48 20.37
C PRO A 469 -2.78 -14.29 19.83
N PHE A 470 -2.25 -15.19 20.65
CA PHE A 470 -1.13 -16.05 20.26
C PHE A 470 -1.55 -17.07 19.19
N GLY A 471 -0.86 -17.06 18.05
CA GLY A 471 -1.13 -17.99 16.95
C GLY A 471 -2.31 -17.55 16.11
N PHE A 472 -2.04 -16.91 14.96
CA PHE A 472 -3.11 -16.59 14.01
C PHE A 472 -3.76 -17.88 13.47
N LYS A 473 -5.08 -17.84 13.30
CA LYS A 473 -5.87 -18.96 12.75
C LYS A 473 -5.32 -19.34 11.37
N ARG A 474 -5.47 -20.60 10.96
CA ARG A 474 -5.02 -21.11 9.66
C ARG A 474 -6.15 -21.86 8.97
N MET A 475 -6.21 -21.75 7.65
CA MET A 475 -7.22 -22.40 6.81
C MET A 475 -6.65 -22.63 5.42
N THR A 476 -6.87 -23.79 4.81
CA THR A 476 -6.49 -23.99 3.41
C THR A 476 -7.40 -23.17 2.48
N TYR A 477 -6.92 -22.81 1.29
CA TYR A 477 -7.72 -22.16 0.25
C TYR A 477 -9.00 -22.96 -0.03
N THR A 478 -8.89 -24.29 -0.10
CA THR A 478 -10.03 -25.19 -0.31
C THR A 478 -11.06 -25.08 0.81
N GLU A 479 -10.65 -25.09 2.08
CA GLU A 479 -11.57 -24.91 3.22
C GLU A 479 -12.22 -23.53 3.22
N ALA A 480 -11.48 -22.47 2.89
CA ALA A 480 -11.97 -21.10 2.82
C ALA A 480 -13.03 -20.95 1.72
N MET A 481 -12.74 -21.46 0.52
CA MET A 481 -13.65 -21.45 -0.62
C MET A 481 -14.87 -22.36 -0.41
N MET A 482 -14.72 -23.50 0.27
CA MET A 482 -15.83 -24.38 0.64
C MET A 482 -16.75 -23.76 1.69
N SER A 483 -16.18 -23.17 2.75
CA SER A 483 -16.92 -22.75 3.93
C SER A 483 -17.43 -21.31 3.84
N TYR A 484 -16.80 -20.45 3.04
CA TYR A 484 -17.13 -19.02 2.97
C TYR A 484 -17.20 -18.48 1.54
N GLY A 485 -16.74 -19.25 0.54
CA GLY A 485 -16.81 -18.84 -0.87
C GLY A 485 -15.84 -17.73 -1.24
N THR A 486 -14.80 -17.50 -0.44
CA THR A 486 -13.75 -16.49 -0.68
C THR A 486 -12.42 -16.94 -0.08
N ASP A 487 -11.32 -16.52 -0.70
CA ASP A 487 -9.94 -16.68 -0.20
C ASP A 487 -9.61 -15.74 0.97
N LYS A 488 -10.47 -14.75 1.25
CA LYS A 488 -10.36 -13.81 2.36
C LYS A 488 -11.66 -13.72 3.16
N PRO A 489 -12.01 -14.75 3.94
CA PRO A 489 -13.23 -14.74 4.72
C PRO A 489 -13.15 -13.74 5.87
N ASP A 490 -14.24 -13.00 6.11
CA ASP A 490 -14.41 -12.23 7.33
C ASP A 490 -14.78 -13.15 8.49
N MET A 491 -13.76 -13.48 9.29
CA MET A 491 -13.87 -14.44 10.39
C MET A 491 -14.64 -13.90 11.61
N ARG A 492 -14.94 -12.60 11.67
CA ARG A 492 -15.90 -12.04 12.65
C ARG A 492 -17.28 -12.69 12.53
N HIS A 493 -17.63 -13.12 11.31
CA HIS A 493 -18.85 -13.87 10.98
C HIS A 493 -18.53 -15.33 10.58
N GLY A 494 -17.48 -15.92 11.17
CA GLY A 494 -16.96 -17.25 10.82
C GLY A 494 -17.89 -18.42 11.16
N TYR A 495 -18.97 -18.18 11.92
CA TYR A 495 -20.03 -19.15 12.18
C TYR A 495 -21.02 -19.28 11.02
N LEU A 496 -21.20 -18.23 10.21
CA LEU A 496 -22.04 -18.26 9.01
C LEU A 496 -21.30 -18.90 7.85
N LYS A 497 -21.48 -20.21 7.69
CA LYS A 497 -20.82 -21.03 6.68
C LYS A 497 -21.72 -21.32 5.49
N ILE A 498 -21.09 -21.63 4.36
CA ILE A 498 -21.70 -22.29 3.22
C ILE A 498 -21.60 -23.80 3.44
N HIS A 499 -22.73 -24.47 3.34
CA HIS A 499 -22.88 -25.90 3.54
C HIS A 499 -23.09 -26.59 2.19
N LYS A 500 -22.38 -27.72 2.00
CA LYS A 500 -22.65 -28.64 0.90
C LYS A 500 -23.87 -29.49 1.24
N VAL A 501 -24.96 -29.34 0.50
CA VAL A 501 -26.16 -30.18 0.61
C VAL A 501 -26.21 -31.14 -0.58
N ILE A 502 -26.40 -32.42 -0.28
CA ILE A 502 -26.64 -33.50 -1.25
C ILE A 502 -28.07 -33.97 -0.96
N LEU A 503 -28.93 -33.94 -1.96
CA LEU A 503 -30.34 -34.31 -1.81
C LEU A 503 -30.50 -35.83 -1.99
N PRO A 504 -31.35 -36.52 -1.19
CA PRO A 504 -31.43 -37.99 -1.21
C PRO A 504 -31.72 -38.59 -2.59
N ASN A 505 -32.53 -37.90 -3.40
CA ASN A 505 -33.03 -38.39 -4.68
C ASN A 505 -32.35 -37.73 -5.90
N LYS A 506 -31.27 -36.97 -5.72
CA LYS A 506 -30.56 -36.28 -6.80
C LYS A 506 -29.04 -36.36 -6.59
N SER A 507 -28.29 -36.74 -7.62
CA SER A 507 -26.81 -36.69 -7.62
C SER A 507 -26.23 -35.27 -7.61
N GLU A 508 -27.08 -34.24 -7.55
CA GLU A 508 -26.69 -32.84 -7.62
C GLU A 508 -26.15 -32.32 -6.28
N THR A 509 -25.07 -31.54 -6.34
CA THR A 509 -24.55 -30.78 -5.21
C THR A 509 -25.13 -29.38 -5.19
N LEU A 510 -25.78 -29.03 -4.08
CA LEU A 510 -26.19 -27.66 -3.76
C LEU A 510 -25.23 -27.04 -2.74
N GLU A 511 -25.06 -25.73 -2.85
CA GLU A 511 -24.47 -24.87 -1.83
C GLU A 511 -25.60 -24.07 -1.17
N ALA A 512 -25.61 -24.04 0.15
CA ALA A 512 -26.63 -23.41 0.96
C ALA A 512 -26.01 -22.62 2.12
N PHE A 513 -26.58 -21.47 2.47
CA PHE A 513 -26.35 -20.83 3.77
C PHE A 513 -27.65 -20.16 4.23
N HIS A 514 -27.77 -19.89 5.53
CA HIS A 514 -28.90 -19.16 6.09
C HIS A 514 -28.43 -18.07 7.06
N ILE A 515 -29.27 -17.07 7.28
CA ILE A 515 -29.18 -16.16 8.43
C ILE A 515 -30.37 -16.44 9.32
N ARG A 516 -30.09 -16.67 10.60
CA ARG A 516 -31.09 -16.94 11.63
C ARG A 516 -31.89 -15.68 11.95
N ALA A 517 -33.21 -15.78 12.07
CA ALA A 517 -34.04 -14.64 12.50
C ALA A 517 -33.76 -14.25 13.95
N GLY A 518 -33.54 -15.23 14.83
CA GLY A 518 -33.30 -14.99 16.26
C GLY A 518 -34.48 -14.28 16.91
N THR A 519 -34.28 -13.05 17.37
CA THR A 519 -35.34 -12.19 17.94
C THR A 519 -35.94 -11.20 16.94
N ALA A 520 -35.50 -11.21 15.67
CA ALA A 520 -36.02 -10.33 14.63
C ALA A 520 -37.47 -10.70 14.27
N THR A 521 -38.28 -9.68 13.97
CA THR A 521 -39.65 -9.91 13.48
C THR A 521 -39.63 -10.40 12.04
N LEU A 522 -40.65 -11.18 11.64
CA LEU A 522 -40.82 -11.60 10.24
C LEU A 522 -40.77 -10.40 9.28
N THR A 523 -41.41 -9.28 9.62
CA THR A 523 -41.38 -8.03 8.85
C THR A 523 -39.96 -7.51 8.57
N ALA A 524 -39.06 -7.60 9.56
CA ALA A 524 -37.66 -7.21 9.40
C ALA A 524 -36.90 -8.18 8.47
N MET A 525 -37.12 -9.49 8.63
CA MET A 525 -36.54 -10.51 7.75
C MET A 525 -37.04 -10.36 6.30
N THR A 526 -38.34 -10.08 6.09
CA THR A 526 -38.90 -9.76 4.77
C THR A 526 -38.27 -8.50 4.15
N ALA A 527 -37.98 -7.48 4.94
CA ALA A 527 -37.31 -6.26 4.47
C ALA A 527 -35.86 -6.55 4.02
N ILE A 528 -35.07 -7.24 4.85
CA ILE A 528 -33.70 -7.70 4.53
C ILE A 528 -33.70 -8.53 3.25
N HIS A 529 -34.60 -9.51 3.15
CA HIS A 529 -34.71 -10.39 1.99
C HIS A 529 -35.08 -9.62 0.71
N THR A 530 -35.98 -8.64 0.81
CA THR A 530 -36.39 -7.78 -0.30
C THR A 530 -35.25 -6.87 -0.78
N GLN A 531 -34.52 -6.23 0.14
CA GLN A 531 -33.33 -5.42 -0.17
C GLN A 531 -32.24 -6.27 -0.83
N PHE A 532 -32.00 -7.48 -0.30
CA PHE A 532 -31.04 -8.42 -0.87
C PHE A 532 -31.42 -8.88 -2.29
N LEU A 533 -32.68 -9.27 -2.51
CA LEU A 533 -33.17 -9.66 -3.83
C LEU A 533 -33.05 -8.50 -4.83
N THR A 534 -33.41 -7.28 -4.44
CA THR A 534 -33.30 -6.09 -5.30
C THR A 534 -31.84 -5.82 -5.70
N THR A 535 -30.90 -5.98 -4.77
CA THR A 535 -29.47 -5.70 -4.99
C THR A 535 -28.74 -6.75 -5.83
N TYR A 536 -29.14 -8.03 -5.71
CA TYR A 536 -28.35 -9.15 -6.23
C TYR A 536 -29.03 -10.01 -7.30
N LYS A 537 -30.36 -10.08 -7.37
CA LYS A 537 -31.09 -11.00 -8.29
C LYS A 537 -30.87 -10.67 -9.78
N SER A 538 -30.57 -9.42 -10.11
CA SER A 538 -30.19 -8.98 -11.46
C SER A 538 -28.73 -9.30 -11.84
N LYS A 539 -27.85 -9.46 -10.84
CA LYS A 539 -26.40 -9.69 -11.03
C LYS A 539 -26.04 -11.16 -11.00
N TYR A 540 -26.78 -11.98 -10.25
CA TYR A 540 -26.44 -13.37 -9.97
C TYR A 540 -27.68 -14.27 -10.03
N SER A 541 -27.56 -15.41 -10.71
CA SER A 541 -28.56 -16.49 -10.62
C SER A 541 -28.36 -17.27 -9.32
N PHE A 542 -29.36 -17.21 -8.44
CA PHE A 542 -29.49 -18.00 -7.20
C PHE A 542 -30.98 -18.21 -6.89
N ARG A 543 -31.27 -18.89 -5.78
CA ARG A 543 -32.61 -19.04 -5.20
C ARG A 543 -32.58 -18.76 -3.71
N SER A 544 -33.73 -18.42 -3.15
CA SER A 544 -33.84 -18.04 -1.75
C SER A 544 -35.30 -18.03 -1.29
N TYR A 545 -35.53 -18.31 -0.01
CA TYR A 545 -36.84 -18.24 0.64
C TYR A 545 -36.68 -17.80 2.10
N ILE A 546 -37.80 -17.42 2.72
CA ILE A 546 -37.94 -17.29 4.17
C ILE A 546 -38.62 -18.57 4.66
N ALA A 547 -38.04 -19.23 5.65
CA ALA A 547 -38.60 -20.47 6.18
C ALA A 547 -39.94 -20.21 6.91
N GLY A 548 -40.94 -21.06 6.66
CA GLY A 548 -42.30 -20.91 7.19
C GLY A 548 -43.28 -20.16 6.27
N GLU A 549 -42.81 -19.36 5.32
CA GLU A 549 -43.71 -18.76 4.33
C GLU A 549 -44.13 -19.75 3.23
N SER A 550 -45.42 -19.77 2.89
CA SER A 550 -45.98 -20.56 1.78
C SER A 550 -45.40 -20.22 0.39
N SER A 551 -44.57 -19.18 0.30
CA SER A 551 -43.82 -18.76 -0.89
C SER A 551 -42.68 -19.73 -1.28
N ALA A 552 -42.33 -20.69 -0.42
CA ALA A 552 -41.34 -21.73 -0.71
C ALA A 552 -41.76 -22.75 -1.80
N LEU A 553 -43.06 -22.85 -2.11
CA LEU A 553 -43.60 -23.86 -3.03
C LEU A 553 -43.50 -23.45 -4.51
N GLY A 554 -42.34 -23.73 -5.11
CA GLY A 554 -42.15 -23.72 -6.56
C GLY A 554 -40.85 -23.07 -7.00
N ILE A 555 -39.77 -23.85 -7.08
CA ILE A 555 -38.44 -23.41 -7.52
C ILE A 555 -38.09 -24.04 -8.88
N PRO A 556 -38.45 -23.43 -10.03
CA PRO A 556 -38.48 -24.16 -11.30
C PRO A 556 -37.11 -24.50 -11.89
N ASP A 557 -36.09 -23.63 -11.72
CA ASP A 557 -34.74 -23.83 -12.30
C ASP A 557 -33.90 -24.93 -11.61
N VAL A 558 -34.23 -25.26 -10.35
CA VAL A 558 -33.50 -26.28 -9.56
C VAL A 558 -34.33 -27.55 -9.40
N GLY A 559 -35.62 -27.52 -9.79
CA GLY A 559 -36.53 -28.65 -9.70
C GLY A 559 -36.75 -29.14 -8.27
N LEU A 560 -36.64 -28.27 -7.27
CA LEU A 560 -36.80 -28.64 -5.86
C LEU A 560 -38.27 -28.85 -5.51
N THR A 561 -38.54 -29.99 -4.89
CA THR A 561 -39.83 -30.37 -4.32
C THR A 561 -39.96 -29.81 -2.89
N ALA A 562 -41.17 -29.84 -2.32
CA ALA A 562 -41.38 -29.49 -0.92
C ALA A 562 -40.51 -30.34 0.03
N SER A 563 -40.42 -31.65 -0.25
CA SER A 563 -39.58 -32.59 0.52
C SER A 563 -38.08 -32.31 0.38
N ASP A 564 -37.61 -31.81 -0.78
CA ASP A 564 -36.21 -31.35 -0.90
C ASP A 564 -35.93 -30.15 0.01
N ILE A 565 -36.90 -29.24 0.19
CA ILE A 565 -36.78 -28.04 1.05
C ILE A 565 -36.83 -28.43 2.53
N GLU A 566 -37.73 -29.33 2.91
CA GLU A 566 -37.81 -29.91 4.27
C GLU A 566 -36.48 -30.58 4.67
N ALA A 567 -35.93 -31.44 3.80
CA ALA A 567 -34.63 -32.07 4.02
C ALA A 567 -33.44 -31.09 4.03
N ILE A 568 -33.54 -29.93 3.37
CA ILE A 568 -32.56 -28.84 3.50
C ILE A 568 -32.70 -28.16 4.87
N ASN A 569 -33.93 -27.87 5.29
CA ASN A 569 -34.21 -27.18 6.55
C ASN A 569 -33.73 -28.01 7.75
N ASP A 570 -34.10 -29.29 7.81
CA ASP A 570 -33.69 -30.22 8.87
C ASP A 570 -32.16 -30.35 8.96
N ARG A 571 -31.50 -30.51 7.81
CA ARG A 571 -30.04 -30.71 7.73
C ARG A 571 -29.24 -29.48 8.17
N LEU A 572 -29.81 -28.29 8.06
CA LEU A 572 -29.15 -27.02 8.38
C LEU A 572 -29.69 -26.37 9.66
N GLU A 573 -30.60 -27.05 10.38
CA GLU A 573 -31.24 -26.52 11.59
C GLU A 573 -31.92 -25.15 11.35
N ILE A 574 -32.58 -25.01 10.19
CA ILE A 574 -33.25 -23.78 9.77
C ILE A 574 -34.55 -23.61 10.56
N SER A 575 -34.70 -22.44 11.19
CA SER A 575 -35.90 -22.09 11.98
C SER A 575 -36.88 -21.23 11.18
N GLU A 576 -38.14 -21.15 11.62
CA GLU A 576 -39.13 -20.24 11.02
C GLU A 576 -38.64 -18.78 11.06
N GLY A 577 -38.83 -18.06 9.95
CA GLY A 577 -38.33 -16.69 9.75
C GLY A 577 -36.90 -16.59 9.20
N ASP A 578 -36.11 -17.66 9.20
CA ASP A 578 -34.74 -17.65 8.65
C ASP A 578 -34.73 -17.38 7.13
N ILE A 579 -33.77 -16.57 6.67
CA ILE A 579 -33.52 -16.36 5.24
C ILE A 579 -32.51 -17.41 4.76
N VAL A 580 -32.91 -18.22 3.79
CA VAL A 580 -32.08 -19.28 3.20
C VAL A 580 -31.70 -18.92 1.77
N ILE A 581 -30.41 -19.05 1.42
CA ILE A 581 -29.88 -18.82 0.07
C ILE A 581 -29.32 -20.13 -0.50
N LEU A 582 -29.72 -20.48 -1.72
CA LEU A 582 -29.37 -21.72 -2.42
C LEU A 582 -28.79 -21.47 -3.82
N LYS A 583 -27.77 -22.25 -4.20
CA LYS A 583 -27.25 -22.30 -5.57
C LYS A 583 -26.69 -23.69 -5.92
N ARG A 584 -26.87 -24.15 -7.15
CA ARG A 584 -26.18 -25.33 -7.68
C ARG A 584 -24.74 -24.97 -8.06
N ARG A 585 -23.75 -25.73 -7.59
CA ARG A 585 -22.34 -25.56 -8.00
C ARG A 585 -22.04 -26.45 -9.21
N LEU A 586 -21.64 -25.83 -10.33
CA LEU A 586 -21.34 -26.50 -11.60
C LEU A 586 -19.85 -26.55 -11.95
N LYS A 587 -19.00 -25.81 -11.24
CA LYS A 587 -17.55 -25.71 -11.51
C LYS A 587 -16.73 -25.88 -10.22
N PRO A 588 -15.46 -26.31 -10.31
CA PRO A 588 -14.49 -26.21 -9.21
C PRO A 588 -14.31 -24.76 -8.72
N PHE A 589 -13.61 -24.58 -7.61
CA PHE A 589 -13.21 -23.26 -7.14
C PHE A 589 -12.13 -22.66 -8.06
N SER A 590 -12.26 -21.38 -8.38
CA SER A 590 -11.34 -20.63 -9.22
C SER A 590 -11.44 -19.14 -8.90
N GLY A 591 -10.31 -18.44 -8.80
CA GLY A 591 -10.24 -17.04 -8.37
C GLY A 591 -10.63 -16.83 -6.90
N GLY A 592 -10.58 -15.58 -6.44
CA GLY A 592 -10.67 -15.26 -5.01
C GLY A 592 -12.08 -15.17 -4.40
N SER A 593 -13.16 -15.24 -5.18
CA SER A 593 -14.52 -15.28 -4.62
C SER A 593 -15.55 -15.92 -5.54
N THR A 594 -16.30 -16.90 -5.02
CA THR A 594 -17.44 -17.51 -5.69
C THR A 594 -18.66 -16.58 -5.67
N THR A 595 -19.67 -16.88 -6.48
CA THR A 595 -20.99 -16.22 -6.37
C THR A 595 -21.58 -16.37 -4.97
N MET A 596 -21.45 -17.55 -4.34
CA MET A 596 -22.01 -17.79 -3.01
C MET A 596 -21.29 -17.00 -1.92
N GLY A 597 -19.97 -16.83 -2.00
CA GLY A 597 -19.25 -15.96 -1.07
C GLY A 597 -19.67 -14.49 -1.18
N LYS A 598 -19.85 -13.99 -2.41
CA LYS A 598 -20.36 -12.63 -2.65
C LYS A 598 -21.80 -12.44 -2.14
N LEU A 599 -22.66 -13.44 -2.32
CA LEU A 599 -24.04 -13.43 -1.80
C LEU A 599 -24.06 -13.52 -0.27
N ARG A 600 -23.23 -14.37 0.34
CA ARG A 600 -23.07 -14.50 1.80
C ARG A 600 -22.67 -13.18 2.41
N GLN A 601 -21.60 -12.55 1.93
CA GLN A 601 -21.14 -11.28 2.48
C GLN A 601 -22.16 -10.16 2.24
N GLY A 602 -22.82 -10.15 1.08
CA GLY A 602 -23.89 -9.19 0.78
C GLY A 602 -25.09 -9.30 1.71
N LEU A 603 -25.53 -10.51 2.06
CA LEU A 603 -26.64 -10.71 3.00
C LEU A 603 -26.21 -10.38 4.44
N ILE A 604 -24.99 -10.71 4.85
CA ILE A 604 -24.45 -10.34 6.17
C ILE A 604 -24.43 -8.82 6.33
N ASN A 605 -23.91 -8.08 5.34
CA ASN A 605 -23.87 -6.62 5.40
C ASN A 605 -25.27 -6.02 5.59
N ILE A 606 -26.28 -6.48 4.84
CA ILE A 606 -27.67 -6.02 4.99
C ILE A 606 -28.26 -6.44 6.35
N ALA A 607 -27.97 -7.65 6.85
CA ALA A 607 -28.44 -8.08 8.16
C ALA A 607 -27.78 -7.30 9.32
N VAL A 608 -26.58 -6.77 9.13
CA VAL A 608 -25.92 -5.83 10.05
C VAL A 608 -26.53 -4.43 9.94
N GLU A 609 -26.85 -3.94 8.74
CA GLU A 609 -27.56 -2.66 8.52
C GLU A 609 -28.95 -2.61 9.18
N HIS A 610 -29.56 -3.78 9.45
CA HIS A 610 -30.87 -3.93 10.10
C HIS A 610 -30.78 -4.47 11.54
N ASP A 611 -29.60 -4.43 12.18
CA ASP A 611 -29.36 -4.87 13.57
C ASP A 611 -29.74 -6.33 13.89
N VAL A 612 -29.90 -7.20 12.88
CA VAL A 612 -30.19 -8.65 13.05
C VAL A 612 -28.91 -9.44 13.31
N ILE A 613 -27.78 -8.99 12.77
CA ILE A 613 -26.45 -9.49 13.11
C ILE A 613 -25.67 -8.35 13.76
N SER A 614 -25.11 -8.61 14.95
CA SER A 614 -24.18 -7.68 15.58
C SER A 614 -22.80 -7.74 14.90
N MET A 615 -22.27 -6.58 14.54
CA MET A 615 -20.87 -6.43 14.15
C MET A 615 -19.99 -6.40 15.42
N PRO A 616 -19.02 -7.31 15.60
CA PRO A 616 -18.12 -7.25 16.75
C PRO A 616 -17.23 -6.00 16.71
N GLU A 617 -17.48 -5.04 17.61
CA GLU A 617 -16.68 -3.81 17.70
C GLU A 617 -15.20 -4.13 17.90
N LYS A 618 -14.33 -3.50 17.08
CA LYS A 618 -12.87 -3.53 17.20
C LYS A 618 -12.23 -4.93 17.21
N ALA A 619 -12.96 -5.96 16.80
CA ALA A 619 -12.43 -7.31 16.69
C ALA A 619 -11.35 -7.38 15.58
N LEU A 620 -10.19 -7.97 15.90
CA LEU A 620 -9.06 -8.14 14.98
C LEU A 620 -8.85 -9.63 14.68
N GLU A 621 -9.65 -10.14 13.76
CA GLU A 621 -9.64 -11.56 13.37
C GLU A 621 -8.64 -11.81 12.25
N PHE A 622 -7.39 -12.11 12.65
CA PHE A 622 -6.31 -12.53 11.76
C PHE A 622 -6.46 -14.01 11.34
N LEU A 623 -6.33 -14.26 10.04
CA LEU A 623 -6.36 -15.57 9.42
C LEU A 623 -5.23 -15.70 8.39
N TRP A 624 -4.48 -16.80 8.44
CA TRP A 624 -3.67 -17.26 7.33
C TRP A 624 -4.50 -18.16 6.41
N VAL A 625 -4.56 -17.83 5.13
CA VAL A 625 -5.03 -18.75 4.09
C VAL A 625 -3.81 -19.28 3.33
N TYR A 626 -3.75 -20.59 3.04
CA TYR A 626 -2.58 -21.24 2.46
C TYR A 626 -2.96 -22.42 1.54
N ASP A 627 -1.98 -23.00 0.84
CA ASP A 627 -2.16 -24.11 -0.11
C ASP A 627 -3.16 -23.78 -1.25
N PHE A 628 -2.96 -22.62 -1.86
CA PHE A 628 -3.68 -22.18 -3.06
C PHE A 628 -3.33 -23.08 -4.27
N PRO A 629 -4.18 -23.15 -5.32
CA PRO A 629 -3.81 -23.75 -6.60
C PRO A 629 -2.65 -22.96 -7.24
N LEU A 630 -1.63 -23.63 -7.78
CA LEU A 630 -0.50 -22.98 -8.44
C LEU A 630 -0.93 -22.30 -9.75
N PHE A 631 -1.83 -22.93 -10.48
CA PHE A 631 -2.36 -22.43 -11.76
C PHE A 631 -3.87 -22.25 -11.71
N SER A 632 -4.34 -21.26 -12.47
CA SER A 632 -5.75 -21.03 -12.78
C SER A 632 -5.96 -20.96 -14.29
N PRO A 633 -7.14 -21.31 -14.83
CA PRO A 633 -7.43 -21.09 -16.25
C PRO A 633 -7.38 -19.61 -16.62
N VAL A 634 -6.79 -19.27 -17.77
CA VAL A 634 -6.71 -17.89 -18.27
C VAL A 634 -8.11 -17.30 -18.45
N THR A 635 -8.33 -16.12 -17.86
CA THR A 635 -9.51 -15.30 -18.12
C THR A 635 -9.13 -14.08 -18.97
N SER A 636 -10.12 -13.40 -19.55
CA SER A 636 -9.90 -12.18 -20.35
C SER A 636 -9.33 -11.00 -19.57
N ASP A 637 -9.38 -11.08 -18.24
CA ASP A 637 -9.28 -9.93 -17.35
C ASP A 637 -7.89 -9.82 -16.68
N GLU A 638 -7.00 -10.81 -16.91
CA GLU A 638 -5.66 -10.92 -16.31
C GLU A 638 -4.55 -10.85 -17.38
N PRO A 639 -4.15 -9.63 -17.81
CA PRO A 639 -3.14 -9.46 -18.83
C PRO A 639 -1.73 -9.81 -18.32
N GLY A 640 -1.11 -10.84 -18.89
CA GLY A 640 0.34 -11.04 -18.82
C GLY A 640 0.82 -12.36 -18.24
N GLN A 641 0.10 -12.94 -17.27
CA GLN A 641 0.50 -14.21 -16.64
C GLN A 641 0.11 -15.46 -17.45
N GLY A 642 -0.80 -15.33 -18.42
CA GLY A 642 -1.22 -16.43 -19.29
C GLY A 642 -0.23 -16.75 -20.42
N GLY A 643 -0.08 -18.05 -20.71
CA GLY A 643 0.60 -18.56 -21.90
C GLY A 643 -0.33 -19.36 -22.82
N LEU A 644 0.25 -19.98 -23.87
CA LEU A 644 -0.50 -20.69 -24.92
C LEU A 644 -1.21 -21.96 -24.42
N ALA A 645 -0.94 -22.42 -23.19
CA ALA A 645 -1.64 -23.53 -22.57
C ALA A 645 -3.06 -23.17 -22.05
N GLY A 646 -3.42 -21.89 -22.01
CA GLY A 646 -4.66 -21.44 -21.34
C GLY A 646 -4.57 -21.52 -19.81
N LEU A 647 -3.36 -21.59 -19.26
CA LEU A 647 -3.06 -21.52 -17.83
C LEU A 647 -2.36 -20.18 -17.51
N ALA A 648 -2.73 -19.60 -16.37
CA ALA A 648 -2.06 -18.49 -15.70
C ALA A 648 -1.61 -18.94 -14.30
N SER A 649 -0.65 -18.23 -13.70
CA SER A 649 -0.31 -18.44 -12.30
C SER A 649 -1.40 -17.84 -11.41
N THR A 650 -1.68 -18.41 -10.24
CA THR A 650 -2.68 -17.82 -9.30
C THR A 650 -2.12 -16.62 -8.52
N HIS A 651 -0.79 -16.44 -8.51
CA HIS A 651 -0.10 -15.35 -7.79
C HIS A 651 0.94 -14.68 -8.67
N HIS A 652 2.02 -15.40 -8.97
CA HIS A 652 3.09 -14.99 -9.88
C HIS A 652 3.87 -16.23 -10.37
N PRO A 653 4.55 -16.18 -11.53
CA PRO A 653 5.20 -17.35 -12.15
C PRO A 653 6.41 -17.94 -11.40
N PHE A 654 6.84 -17.31 -10.30
CA PHE A 654 8.00 -17.73 -9.50
C PHE A 654 7.64 -18.54 -8.24
N THR A 655 6.35 -18.88 -8.04
CA THR A 655 5.90 -19.62 -6.85
C THR A 655 6.23 -21.11 -6.95
N ALA A 656 6.81 -21.68 -5.90
CA ALA A 656 7.12 -23.10 -5.86
C ALA A 656 5.85 -23.96 -5.72
N PRO A 657 5.79 -25.12 -6.40
CA PRO A 657 4.80 -26.15 -6.10
C PRO A 657 5.05 -26.77 -4.72
N HIS A 658 4.03 -27.44 -4.19
CA HIS A 658 4.20 -28.47 -3.17
C HIS A 658 5.04 -29.63 -3.70
N GLU A 659 5.90 -30.20 -2.86
CA GLU A 659 6.79 -31.30 -3.23
C GLU A 659 6.01 -32.59 -3.52
N GLU A 660 4.89 -32.80 -2.82
CA GLU A 660 3.94 -33.91 -3.03
C GLU A 660 3.23 -33.86 -4.39
N ASP A 661 3.10 -32.67 -4.99
CA ASP A 661 2.32 -32.44 -6.21
C ASP A 661 3.21 -32.33 -7.47
N TYR A 662 4.52 -32.57 -7.35
CA TYR A 662 5.49 -32.36 -8.41
C TYR A 662 5.13 -33.11 -9.72
N ASP A 663 4.75 -34.38 -9.62
CA ASP A 663 4.38 -35.21 -10.78
C ASP A 663 3.07 -34.76 -11.46
N LEU A 664 2.24 -33.97 -10.77
CA LEU A 664 1.02 -33.39 -11.34
C LEU A 664 1.33 -32.25 -12.32
N LEU A 665 2.52 -31.63 -12.26
CA LEU A 665 2.95 -30.61 -13.24
C LEU A 665 2.97 -31.14 -14.68
N ALA A 666 3.21 -32.43 -14.88
CA ALA A 666 3.24 -33.07 -16.20
C ALA A 666 1.89 -33.66 -16.64
N THR A 667 0.95 -33.88 -15.70
CA THR A 667 -0.25 -34.71 -15.92
C THR A 667 -1.57 -33.98 -15.68
N ASP A 668 -1.66 -33.17 -14.62
CA ASP A 668 -2.85 -32.37 -14.29
C ASP A 668 -2.46 -31.08 -13.51
N PRO A 669 -1.90 -30.06 -14.20
CA PRO A 669 -1.38 -28.86 -13.56
C PRO A 669 -2.40 -28.11 -12.70
N LEU A 670 -3.69 -28.20 -13.02
CA LEU A 670 -4.76 -27.53 -12.27
C LEU A 670 -5.00 -28.11 -10.87
N LYS A 671 -4.43 -29.28 -10.55
CA LYS A 671 -4.45 -29.87 -9.20
C LYS A 671 -3.23 -29.54 -8.35
N VAL A 672 -2.17 -28.95 -8.94
CA VAL A 672 -0.93 -28.64 -8.22
C VAL A 672 -1.18 -27.54 -7.20
N ARG A 673 -0.91 -27.81 -5.92
CA ARG A 673 -0.89 -26.80 -4.86
C ARG A 673 0.40 -25.98 -4.92
N ALA A 674 0.28 -24.70 -4.58
CA ALA A 674 1.37 -23.76 -4.39
C ALA A 674 1.80 -23.68 -2.93
N GLU A 675 3.08 -23.44 -2.70
CA GLU A 675 3.63 -23.00 -1.41
C GLU A 675 3.33 -21.51 -1.15
N HIS A 676 2.06 -21.13 -1.35
CA HIS A 676 1.50 -19.79 -1.22
C HIS A 676 0.77 -19.62 0.11
N TYR A 677 0.88 -18.44 0.71
CA TYR A 677 0.18 -18.05 1.91
C TYR A 677 -0.20 -16.55 1.89
N ASP A 678 -1.45 -16.26 2.23
CA ASP A 678 -1.99 -14.90 2.38
C ASP A 678 -2.38 -14.62 3.84
N LEU A 679 -2.08 -13.40 4.30
CA LEU A 679 -2.54 -12.88 5.58
C LEU A 679 -3.81 -12.06 5.38
N VAL A 680 -4.88 -12.47 6.03
CA VAL A 680 -6.20 -11.85 6.01
C VAL A 680 -6.51 -11.27 7.39
N LEU A 681 -7.11 -10.09 7.44
CA LEU A 681 -7.67 -9.47 8.64
C LEU A 681 -9.09 -9.00 8.33
N ASN A 682 -10.09 -9.51 9.05
CA ASN A 682 -11.50 -9.09 8.91
C ASN A 682 -12.03 -9.11 7.46
N GLY A 683 -11.60 -10.10 6.65
CA GLY A 683 -11.97 -10.22 5.24
C GLY A 683 -11.16 -9.37 4.26
N VAL A 684 -10.18 -8.59 4.74
CA VAL A 684 -9.23 -7.84 3.92
C VAL A 684 -7.90 -8.59 3.83
N GLU A 685 -7.46 -8.87 2.62
CA GLU A 685 -6.12 -9.36 2.29
C GLU A 685 -5.09 -8.25 2.60
N LEU A 686 -4.36 -8.44 3.71
CA LEU A 686 -3.29 -7.53 4.13
C LEU A 686 -2.01 -7.76 3.33
N GLY A 687 -1.76 -8.97 2.85
CA GLY A 687 -0.59 -9.28 2.03
C GLY A 687 -0.45 -10.75 1.72
N GLY A 688 0.37 -11.04 0.71
CA GLY A 688 0.55 -12.38 0.16
C GLY A 688 2.00 -12.71 -0.14
N GLY A 689 2.32 -14.00 -0.12
CA GLY A 689 3.68 -14.49 -0.25
C GLY A 689 3.75 -15.96 -0.66
N SER A 690 4.94 -16.40 -1.03
CA SER A 690 5.21 -17.80 -1.34
C SER A 690 6.67 -18.19 -1.11
N ARG A 691 6.91 -19.50 -0.99
CA ARG A 691 8.24 -20.07 -1.28
C ARG A 691 8.50 -19.93 -2.78
N ARG A 692 9.72 -19.52 -3.15
CA ARG A 692 10.08 -19.29 -4.56
C ARG A 692 10.73 -20.52 -5.19
N ILE A 693 10.60 -20.62 -6.51
CA ILE A 693 11.40 -21.55 -7.32
C ILE A 693 12.83 -21.01 -7.36
N HIS A 694 13.76 -21.73 -6.72
CA HIS A 694 15.17 -21.37 -6.72
C HIS A 694 16.00 -22.15 -7.76
N ASP A 695 15.46 -23.25 -8.31
CA ASP A 695 16.10 -24.04 -9.36
C ASP A 695 15.73 -23.52 -10.76
N ALA A 696 16.76 -23.23 -11.57
CA ALA A 696 16.60 -22.67 -12.90
C ALA A 696 15.96 -23.65 -13.92
N LYS A 697 16.08 -24.97 -13.73
CA LYS A 697 15.50 -25.97 -14.64
C LYS A 697 14.01 -26.09 -14.41
N LEU A 698 13.57 -26.15 -13.15
CA LEU A 698 12.15 -26.13 -12.77
C LEU A 698 11.49 -24.83 -13.21
N GLN A 699 12.15 -23.68 -13.03
CA GLN A 699 11.60 -22.40 -13.48
C GLN A 699 11.43 -22.33 -15.01
N ARG A 700 12.39 -22.84 -15.79
CA ARG A 700 12.26 -22.99 -17.25
C ARG A 700 11.11 -23.93 -17.61
N TYR A 701 11.05 -25.12 -17.03
CA TYR A 701 10.01 -26.11 -17.29
C TYR A 701 8.59 -25.56 -17.05
N ILE A 702 8.36 -24.84 -15.96
CA ILE A 702 7.07 -24.22 -15.66
C ILE A 702 6.70 -23.15 -16.70
N LEU A 703 7.64 -22.30 -17.12
CA LEU A 703 7.38 -21.26 -18.11
C LEU A 703 7.20 -21.82 -19.53
N GLU A 704 8.06 -22.73 -19.96
CA GLU A 704 8.15 -23.22 -21.34
C GLU A 704 7.15 -24.36 -21.63
N GLU A 705 7.02 -25.35 -20.75
CA GLU A 705 6.22 -26.56 -21.00
C GLU A 705 4.81 -26.49 -20.39
N VAL A 706 4.70 -25.99 -19.14
CA VAL A 706 3.42 -25.95 -18.39
C VAL A 706 2.58 -24.74 -18.80
N ILE A 707 3.09 -23.51 -18.64
CA ILE A 707 2.37 -22.29 -19.02
C ILE A 707 2.41 -22.07 -20.55
N ARG A 708 3.50 -22.50 -21.20
CA ARG A 708 3.80 -22.26 -22.64
C ARG A 708 3.88 -20.78 -22.98
N VAL A 709 4.78 -20.10 -22.28
CA VAL A 709 5.16 -18.71 -22.55
C VAL A 709 5.85 -18.61 -23.92
N PRO A 710 5.45 -17.69 -24.83
CA PRO A 710 6.09 -17.52 -26.12
C PRO A 710 7.59 -17.17 -26.01
N LYS A 711 8.40 -17.60 -26.98
CA LYS A 711 9.87 -17.43 -26.96
C LYS A 711 10.30 -15.96 -26.89
N GLU A 712 9.54 -15.08 -27.51
CA GLU A 712 9.70 -13.63 -27.50
C GLU A 712 9.54 -13.06 -26.09
N ARG A 713 8.67 -13.68 -25.28
CA ARG A 713 8.43 -13.32 -23.87
C ARG A 713 9.41 -14.00 -22.92
N MET A 714 9.93 -15.19 -23.23
CA MET A 714 10.95 -15.86 -22.41
C MET A 714 12.20 -15.01 -22.19
N GLY A 715 12.62 -14.24 -23.19
CA GLY A 715 13.73 -13.28 -23.08
C GLY A 715 13.53 -12.21 -21.99
N GLN A 716 12.28 -11.96 -21.57
CA GLN A 716 11.96 -11.05 -20.46
C GLN A 716 12.39 -11.63 -19.11
N PHE A 717 12.40 -12.97 -18.93
CA PHE A 717 12.74 -13.63 -17.67
C PHE A 717 14.16 -14.20 -17.60
N GLU A 718 14.84 -14.38 -18.75
CA GLU A 718 16.15 -15.05 -18.85
C GLU A 718 17.26 -14.51 -17.90
N HIS A 719 17.24 -13.22 -17.59
CA HIS A 719 18.14 -12.63 -16.58
C HIS A 719 17.96 -13.21 -15.16
N LEU A 720 16.73 -13.43 -14.70
CA LEU A 720 16.41 -14.02 -13.40
C LEU A 720 16.78 -15.50 -13.43
N ILE A 721 16.44 -16.21 -14.51
CA ILE A 721 16.77 -17.62 -14.68
C ILE A 721 18.29 -17.85 -14.58
N LYS A 722 19.11 -16.98 -15.18
CA LYS A 722 20.58 -17.02 -15.04
C LYS A 722 21.06 -16.76 -13.61
N VAL A 723 20.36 -15.91 -12.86
CA VAL A 723 20.66 -15.65 -11.44
C VAL A 723 20.28 -16.86 -10.57
N LEU A 724 19.17 -17.54 -10.87
CA LEU A 724 18.81 -18.82 -10.22
C LEU A 724 19.91 -19.89 -10.45
N ASP A 725 20.38 -20.02 -11.69
CA ASP A 725 21.44 -20.95 -12.12
C ASP A 725 22.82 -20.65 -11.50
N SER A 726 22.98 -19.49 -10.86
CA SER A 726 24.22 -19.08 -10.18
C SER A 726 24.34 -19.62 -8.74
N GLY A 727 23.54 -20.63 -8.37
CA GLY A 727 23.51 -21.21 -7.01
C GLY A 727 22.58 -20.48 -6.05
N CYS A 728 21.40 -20.06 -6.52
CA CYS A 728 20.41 -19.38 -5.69
C CYS A 728 19.92 -20.29 -4.53
N PRO A 729 19.91 -19.81 -3.27
CA PRO A 729 19.42 -20.62 -2.16
C PRO A 729 17.89 -20.79 -2.23
N PRO A 730 17.32 -21.84 -1.60
CA PRO A 730 15.88 -21.88 -1.31
C PRO A 730 15.48 -20.62 -0.54
N HIS A 731 14.39 -19.96 -0.93
CA HIS A 731 13.97 -18.71 -0.30
C HIS A 731 12.45 -18.55 -0.33
N ALA A 732 11.94 -17.73 0.59
CA ALA A 732 10.53 -17.42 0.73
C ALA A 732 10.35 -15.97 1.16
N GLY A 733 9.19 -15.39 0.84
CA GLY A 733 8.91 -14.01 1.20
C GLY A 733 7.44 -13.65 1.17
N ILE A 734 7.15 -12.38 1.39
CA ILE A 734 5.80 -11.83 1.51
C ILE A 734 5.83 -10.32 1.26
N ALA A 735 4.76 -9.78 0.71
CA ALA A 735 4.55 -8.35 0.60
C ALA A 735 3.26 -7.96 1.32
N LEU A 736 3.38 -7.17 2.39
CA LEU A 736 2.23 -6.59 3.09
C LEU A 736 1.84 -5.27 2.41
N GLY A 737 0.59 -5.13 2.01
CA GLY A 737 0.00 -3.87 1.55
C GLY A 737 -0.05 -2.87 2.70
N PHE A 738 0.98 -2.04 2.81
CA PHE A 738 1.18 -1.16 3.96
C PHE A 738 0.04 -0.13 4.07
N ASP A 739 -0.48 0.35 2.94
CA ASP A 739 -1.63 1.25 2.92
C ASP A 739 -2.91 0.58 3.47
N ARG A 740 -3.13 -0.70 3.18
CA ARG A 740 -4.26 -1.46 3.76
C ARG A 740 -4.04 -1.72 5.25
N LEU A 741 -2.82 -2.07 5.67
CA LEU A 741 -2.49 -2.28 7.08
C LEU A 741 -2.80 -1.03 7.91
N ILE A 742 -2.34 0.15 7.48
CA ILE A 742 -2.66 1.38 8.21
C ILE A 742 -4.17 1.66 8.19
N ALA A 743 -4.85 1.48 7.06
CA ALA A 743 -6.29 1.72 6.97
C ALA A 743 -7.11 0.84 7.94
N MET A 744 -6.73 -0.43 8.09
CA MET A 744 -7.33 -1.35 9.07
C MET A 744 -6.96 -0.97 10.51
N MET A 745 -5.77 -0.44 10.76
CA MET A 745 -5.35 0.02 12.10
C MET A 745 -5.96 1.37 12.49
N SER A 746 -6.34 2.22 11.53
CA SER A 746 -7.03 3.51 11.77
C SER A 746 -8.55 3.43 11.67
N ASP A 747 -9.12 2.25 11.41
CA ASP A 747 -10.56 2.03 11.21
C ASP A 747 -11.15 2.94 10.11
N THR A 748 -10.47 3.00 8.97
CA THR A 748 -10.84 3.83 7.81
C THR A 748 -11.20 2.97 6.60
N GLU A 749 -12.35 3.22 5.99
CA GLU A 749 -12.87 2.42 4.86
C GLU A 749 -12.03 2.53 3.57
N SER A 750 -11.23 3.60 3.44
CA SER A 750 -10.56 3.97 2.21
C SER A 750 -9.06 4.20 2.43
N ILE A 751 -8.21 3.55 1.65
CA ILE A 751 -6.74 3.76 1.76
C ILE A 751 -6.32 5.19 1.38
N ARG A 752 -7.22 5.99 0.78
CA ARG A 752 -6.99 7.42 0.51
C ARG A 752 -6.88 8.25 1.78
N GLU A 753 -7.43 7.79 2.90
CA GLU A 753 -7.37 8.51 4.18
C GLU A 753 -6.01 8.35 4.87
N VAL A 754 -5.29 7.26 4.57
CA VAL A 754 -3.95 6.98 5.13
C VAL A 754 -2.80 7.37 4.19
N ILE A 755 -3.11 8.07 3.09
CA ILE A 755 -2.16 8.58 2.10
C ILE A 755 -2.24 10.11 2.10
N ALA A 756 -1.09 10.79 2.10
CA ALA A 756 -1.04 12.26 2.20
C ALA A 756 -1.70 12.95 1.00
N PHE A 757 -1.39 12.52 -0.22
CA PHE A 757 -1.91 13.06 -1.48
C PHE A 757 -2.40 11.92 -2.39
N PRO A 758 -3.62 11.39 -2.14
CA PRO A 758 -4.18 10.27 -2.89
C PRO A 758 -4.75 10.72 -4.24
N LYS A 759 -4.79 9.79 -5.19
CA LYS A 759 -5.52 9.95 -6.47
C LYS A 759 -6.99 9.59 -6.28
N ASN A 760 -7.88 10.29 -6.98
CA ASN A 760 -9.32 10.00 -7.00
C ASN A 760 -9.63 8.72 -7.81
N SER A 761 -10.92 8.38 -7.97
CA SER A 761 -11.37 7.20 -8.73
C SER A 761 -10.96 7.18 -10.20
N ASN A 762 -10.59 8.34 -10.77
CA ASN A 762 -10.21 8.48 -12.17
C ASN A 762 -8.68 8.54 -12.34
N GLY A 763 -7.91 8.31 -11.28
CA GLY A 763 -6.45 8.38 -11.29
C GLY A 763 -5.90 9.81 -11.22
N VAL A 764 -6.76 10.81 -11.04
CA VAL A 764 -6.39 12.22 -11.02
C VAL A 764 -6.01 12.66 -9.62
N ASP A 765 -4.96 13.45 -9.50
CA ASP A 765 -4.58 14.20 -8.30
C ASP A 765 -5.38 15.51 -8.24
N PRO A 766 -6.36 15.67 -7.34
CA PRO A 766 -7.23 16.84 -7.32
C PRO A 766 -6.53 18.11 -6.84
N LEU A 767 -5.39 18.01 -6.14
CA LEU A 767 -4.66 19.17 -5.62
C LEU A 767 -3.85 19.90 -6.71
N VAL A 768 -3.35 19.16 -7.69
CA VAL A 768 -2.41 19.66 -8.72
C VAL A 768 -2.86 19.40 -10.17
N ASP A 769 -4.07 18.86 -10.38
CA ASP A 769 -4.66 18.50 -11.67
C ASP A 769 -3.72 17.62 -12.54
N SER A 770 -3.21 16.55 -11.93
CA SER A 770 -2.31 15.59 -12.57
C SER A 770 -3.03 14.27 -12.86
N PRO A 771 -2.90 13.64 -14.05
CA PRO A 771 -1.92 13.93 -15.10
C PRO A 771 -2.28 15.13 -15.98
N GLY A 772 -1.29 16.01 -16.19
CA GLY A 772 -1.38 17.13 -17.13
C GLY A 772 -1.16 16.73 -18.58
N LYS A 773 -1.46 17.65 -19.51
CA LYS A 773 -1.17 17.48 -20.94
C LYS A 773 0.30 17.76 -21.25
N VAL A 774 0.92 16.86 -22.03
CA VAL A 774 2.31 16.97 -22.50
C VAL A 774 2.34 17.68 -23.86
N GLY A 775 3.31 18.58 -24.06
CA GLY A 775 3.48 19.34 -25.32
C GLY A 775 4.11 18.51 -26.45
N GLU A 776 3.91 18.95 -27.71
CA GLU A 776 4.49 18.25 -28.87
C GLU A 776 6.04 18.26 -28.86
N GLU A 777 6.65 19.36 -28.41
CA GLU A 777 8.12 19.45 -28.26
C GLU A 777 8.66 18.46 -27.22
N GLU A 778 7.96 18.30 -26.10
CA GLU A 778 8.33 17.35 -25.03
C GLU A 778 8.22 15.90 -25.53
N LEU A 779 7.15 15.57 -26.28
CA LEU A 779 6.97 14.25 -26.89
C LEU A 779 8.04 13.94 -27.95
N ALA A 780 8.44 14.95 -28.74
CA ALA A 780 9.46 14.81 -29.79
C ALA A 780 10.83 14.39 -29.24
N VAL A 781 11.20 14.82 -28.02
CA VAL A 781 12.43 14.39 -27.32
C VAL A 781 12.49 12.87 -27.14
N TYR A 782 11.35 12.22 -26.89
CA TYR A 782 11.22 10.77 -26.73
C TYR A 782 10.90 10.04 -28.05
N GLY A 783 10.72 10.78 -29.15
CA GLY A 783 10.26 10.22 -30.43
C GLY A 783 8.80 9.75 -30.42
N LEU A 784 7.97 10.35 -29.57
CA LEU A 784 6.54 10.06 -29.46
C LEU A 784 5.69 11.09 -30.22
N GLN A 785 4.49 10.67 -30.62
CA GLN A 785 3.47 11.55 -31.17
C GLN A 785 2.10 11.07 -30.68
N LEU A 786 1.22 12.00 -30.29
CA LEU A 786 -0.17 11.66 -29.98
C LEU A 786 -0.89 11.21 -31.25
N GLN A 787 -1.50 10.03 -31.22
CA GLN A 787 -2.37 9.59 -32.31
C GLN A 787 -3.62 10.48 -32.34
N GLN A 788 -3.88 11.12 -33.49
CA GLN A 788 -5.12 11.83 -33.70
C GLN A 788 -6.28 10.84 -33.64
N GLN A 789 -7.16 10.97 -32.65
CA GLN A 789 -8.42 10.22 -32.64
C GLN A 789 -9.19 10.55 -33.92
N LYS A 790 -9.45 9.53 -34.75
CA LYS A 790 -10.37 9.65 -35.88
C LYS A 790 -11.74 10.02 -35.33
N LYS A 791 -12.11 11.31 -35.40
CA LYS A 791 -13.50 11.73 -35.26
C LYS A 791 -14.29 11.02 -36.35
N GLU A 792 -15.10 10.05 -35.97
CA GLU A 792 -16.14 9.52 -36.84
C GLU A 792 -17.05 10.69 -37.24
N ARG A 793 -16.89 11.14 -38.48
CA ARG A 793 -17.82 12.10 -39.07
C ARG A 793 -19.15 11.39 -39.24
N LYS A 794 -20.06 11.54 -38.26
CA LYS A 794 -21.50 11.51 -38.52
C LYS A 794 -21.77 12.51 -39.64
N LYS A 795 -21.89 11.99 -40.86
CA LYS A 795 -22.16 12.80 -42.06
C LYS A 795 -23.57 13.36 -41.92
N LYS A 796 -23.74 14.63 -42.29
CA LYS A 796 -25.05 15.28 -42.37
C LYS A 796 -25.90 14.59 -43.44
N GLU A 797 -26.99 13.96 -43.03
CA GLU A 797 -28.18 13.79 -43.87
C GLU A 797 -29.17 14.91 -43.50
N GLU A 798 -28.81 16.14 -43.87
CA GLU A 798 -29.66 17.32 -43.68
C GLU A 798 -29.23 18.42 -44.66
N LYS A 799 -29.48 18.14 -45.95
CA LYS A 799 -29.62 19.06 -47.10
C LYS A 799 -29.54 18.26 -48.40
N PHE A 800 -30.70 17.85 -48.92
CA PHE A 800 -31.08 17.90 -50.35
C PHE A 800 -32.44 17.21 -50.54
N GLU A 801 -33.52 17.93 -50.22
CA GLU A 801 -34.84 17.72 -50.83
C GLU A 801 -35.71 18.96 -50.55
N TYR A 802 -35.52 19.98 -51.39
CA TYR A 802 -36.45 21.09 -51.57
C TYR A 802 -36.12 21.77 -52.91
N GLU A 803 -36.43 21.11 -54.02
CA GLU A 803 -36.79 21.70 -55.31
C GLU A 803 -37.24 20.60 -56.29
N SER A 804 -38.33 20.89 -57.02
CA SER A 804 -39.12 20.04 -57.94
C SER A 804 -39.72 18.74 -57.38
#